data_AF-A0A1I6AGH4-F1
#
_entry.id   AF-A0A1I6AGH4-F1
#
_cell.length_a   1.000
_cell.length_b   1.000
_cell.length_c   1.000
_cell.angle_alpha   90.00
_cell.angle_beta   90.00
_cell.angle_gamma   90.00
#
_symmetry.space_group_name_H-M   'P 1'
#
loop_
_entity.id
_entity.type
_entity.pdbx_description
1 polymer ?
#
loop_
_entity_poly.entity_id
_entity_poly.type
_entity_poly.pdbx_seq_one_letter_code
_entity_poly.pdbx_strand_id
1 'polypeptide(L)'
;MLSNNHINILRDKELLLRMLRLNNVKAIELADPSSSSYPLIGRKFGHQGGQDVTVVHTKEQGVEEGFDYFTKLYVIEQEYRIEVKGLSIVSVYLAMPDSVIGNEIPIRTEENGWKWEEVDVSSLPEDWTDIAIRASYITGSTHAFVKMGQLINDQPIVLDVQVLSNEVSDTIIKPDEKVMTIGADVEFMLSCDNELLPASDFFPLEGPIGCDERQIEQDSGDYALVELRPLQSDSPHGLYENIKKLLKDASKEIPFDNISFRAGSMPFFGYQCGGHIHFGMNPSVSLIRSLDYYLAIPLAMIEESNPSRRRRRTKHGGLGRFRMKPYGFEYISLSSWMMTPEITLATLCLARLLASCHKKLSTPYLYDSCFQEAYYKGNRHVLTILWEGIKKELTNLEEYHQYEKELAPFFQMIEDGSVLDGKTDLRKSWGFDAPDKQYERGLVIQVPRKTRMKHQLKEGQETYVCAGKAISKAQIRPYPFSFRNSNVIQLSPSLRKALSLPDYWIPKISSSTGALVLGPILGILAERPFERQGTYFQHLSKIAKQKQMLVYVFEPKDIMWDTQQIKGTTIDGEGIFPFPAVIYDRHFRTTLKYKREIEETRAKLQFVYNIPFLNPPTLFEITGNKWSSHELLSEKFSDYLPDTRLLNEPEDLTDMLNLHGEIFVKPLEGALSKGITRVIQLNSGIFWMNEKQRVFQPLTGVSELISSFFPLKNNKSYIVQEAIKRRQMNGNFVELRSYMQKNGKNKWVRTGMVARLTNEGVMSEDTEINKRSSVVLNKLFPETAELRAMKREIGELAKNVAELIEEEIGPFGELAVDICIDQSNSIKILEINAKPDNLFSQVRAYKLRNLAALRLLNYAASLTGYELDDSNQKGDEE
;
A
#
# COMPACT_ATOMS: atom_id res chain seq x y z
N MET A 1 36.81 10.83 -26.42
CA MET A 1 36.78 12.22 -25.93
C MET A 1 36.73 12.21 -24.40
N LEU A 2 37.81 11.85 -23.73
CA LEU A 2 37.96 12.04 -22.28
C LEU A 2 39.07 13.07 -22.12
N SER A 3 38.70 14.32 -21.88
CA SER A 3 39.65 15.38 -21.55
C SER A 3 40.25 15.08 -20.18
N ASN A 4 41.58 15.09 -20.13
CA ASN A 4 42.48 14.82 -18.99
C ASN A 4 42.36 15.74 -17.76
N ASN A 5 41.18 16.28 -17.45
CA ASN A 5 40.97 16.97 -16.18
C ASN A 5 40.51 15.96 -15.13
N HIS A 6 41.44 15.11 -14.65
CA HIS A 6 41.21 14.37 -13.41
C HIS A 6 41.15 15.39 -12.25
N ILE A 7 39.93 15.83 -11.92
CA ILE A 7 39.69 16.64 -10.73
C ILE A 7 40.02 15.75 -9.53
N ASN A 8 41.03 16.15 -8.76
CA ASN A 8 41.44 15.43 -7.57
C ASN A 8 40.35 15.57 -6.50
N ILE A 9 39.68 14.45 -6.15
CA ILE A 9 38.59 14.39 -5.15
C ILE A 9 38.98 15.09 -3.85
N LEU A 10 40.23 14.99 -3.43
CA LEU A 10 40.69 15.54 -2.15
C LEU A 10 40.95 17.06 -2.21
N ARG A 11 41.08 17.63 -3.41
CA ARG A 11 41.19 19.08 -3.64
C ARG A 11 39.84 19.76 -3.81
N ASP A 12 38.85 19.04 -4.34
CA ASP A 12 37.48 19.50 -4.51
C ASP A 12 36.61 19.03 -3.33
N LYS A 13 36.41 19.91 -2.36
CA LYS A 13 35.66 19.59 -1.13
C LYS A 13 34.19 19.29 -1.40
N GLU A 14 33.58 19.89 -2.42
CA GLU A 14 32.21 19.55 -2.81
C GLU A 14 32.16 18.11 -3.33
N LEU A 15 33.09 17.75 -4.22
CA LEU A 15 33.21 16.40 -4.74
C LEU A 15 33.50 15.39 -3.63
N LEU A 16 34.41 15.69 -2.68
CA LEU A 16 34.67 14.87 -1.49
C LEU A 16 33.38 14.53 -0.73
N LEU A 17 32.56 15.54 -0.40
CA LEU A 17 31.30 15.34 0.32
C LEU A 17 30.29 14.52 -0.49
N ARG A 18 30.20 14.76 -1.80
CA ARG A 18 29.38 13.93 -2.71
C ARG A 18 29.83 12.47 -2.68
N MET A 19 31.14 12.23 -2.70
CA MET A 19 31.74 10.88 -2.69
C MET A 19 31.52 10.14 -1.38
N LEU A 20 31.69 10.81 -0.23
CA LEU A 20 31.37 10.25 1.09
C LEU A 20 29.89 9.83 1.14
N ARG A 21 28.98 10.71 0.71
CA ARG A 21 27.54 10.43 0.67
C ARG A 21 27.18 9.28 -0.27
N LEU A 22 27.76 9.25 -1.47
CA LEU A 22 27.58 8.17 -2.44
C LEU A 22 27.96 6.79 -1.84
N ASN A 23 29.07 6.76 -1.10
CA ASN A 23 29.57 5.58 -0.41
C ASN A 23 28.83 5.28 0.91
N ASN A 24 27.75 6.00 1.26
CA ASN A 24 27.02 5.84 2.52
C ASN A 24 27.94 6.03 3.75
N VAL A 25 28.86 6.98 3.67
CA VAL A 25 29.61 7.51 4.82
C VAL A 25 28.88 8.76 5.29
N LYS A 26 28.49 8.81 6.57
CA LYS A 26 27.80 9.97 7.15
C LYS A 26 28.75 11.16 7.10
N ALA A 27 28.37 12.21 6.38
CA ALA A 27 29.14 13.43 6.23
C ALA A 27 28.20 14.63 6.21
N ILE A 28 28.73 15.84 6.41
CA ILE A 28 27.95 17.08 6.32
C ILE A 28 27.24 17.17 4.97
N GLU A 29 25.98 17.60 5.00
CA GLU A 29 25.13 17.62 3.81
C GLU A 29 25.35 18.89 3.00
N LEU A 30 25.58 18.72 1.69
CA LEU A 30 25.47 19.80 0.72
C LEU A 30 24.04 20.36 0.71
N ALA A 31 23.94 21.69 0.70
CA ALA A 31 22.70 22.44 0.69
C ALA A 31 22.56 23.20 -0.63
N ASP A 32 21.35 23.23 -1.17
CA ASP A 32 21.02 24.12 -2.28
C ASP A 32 20.52 25.45 -1.69
N PRO A 33 21.23 26.58 -1.90
CA PRO A 33 20.87 27.87 -1.32
C PRO A 33 19.51 28.39 -1.82
N SER A 34 19.00 27.88 -2.94
CA SER A 34 17.70 28.30 -3.48
C SER A 34 16.51 27.63 -2.80
N SER A 35 16.71 26.45 -2.19
CA SER A 35 15.63 25.60 -1.66
C SER A 35 15.80 25.21 -0.18
N SER A 36 16.94 25.53 0.44
CA SER A 36 17.24 25.18 1.83
C SER A 36 16.85 26.30 2.81
N SER A 37 16.58 25.93 4.07
CA SER A 37 16.38 26.87 5.17
C SER A 37 17.70 27.43 5.68
N TYR A 38 17.76 28.73 5.92
CA TYR A 38 18.90 29.41 6.53
C TYR A 38 18.84 29.33 8.07
N PRO A 39 19.98 29.41 8.79
CA PRO A 39 21.34 29.66 8.29
C PRO A 39 21.99 28.44 7.61
N LEU A 40 22.85 28.70 6.62
CA LEU A 40 23.69 27.73 5.93
C LEU A 40 25.17 28.03 6.16
N ILE A 41 26.04 27.09 5.79
CA ILE A 41 27.48 27.30 5.76
C ILE A 41 27.93 27.50 4.32
N GLY A 42 28.35 28.72 3.97
CA GLY A 42 28.96 29.05 2.69
C GLY A 42 30.45 28.72 2.69
N ARG A 43 30.96 28.13 1.60
CA ARG A 43 32.36 27.75 1.47
C ARG A 43 32.97 28.20 0.14
N LYS A 44 34.23 28.66 0.16
CA LYS A 44 35.02 29.00 -1.03
C LYS A 44 36.02 27.90 -1.40
N PHE A 45 36.36 27.72 -2.67
CA PHE A 45 37.31 26.71 -3.16
C PHE A 45 38.74 27.07 -2.75
N GLY A 46 39.38 26.19 -1.98
CA GLY A 46 40.77 26.31 -1.56
C GLY A 46 40.99 25.78 -0.14
N HIS A 47 42.23 25.41 0.20
CA HIS A 47 42.57 25.00 1.56
C HIS A 47 43.06 26.22 2.36
N GLN A 48 42.14 27.02 2.90
CA GLN A 48 42.48 28.18 3.73
C GLN A 48 42.30 27.91 5.23
N GLY A 49 42.52 26.67 5.67
CA GLY A 49 42.56 26.35 7.10
C GLY A 49 41.24 26.60 7.85
N GLY A 50 40.12 26.80 7.16
CA GLY A 50 38.83 27.16 7.76
C GLY A 50 38.41 28.64 7.56
N GLN A 51 39.28 29.50 7.03
CA GLN A 51 38.95 30.90 6.71
C GLN A 51 38.02 31.04 5.49
N ASP A 52 37.84 29.96 4.73
CA ASP A 52 36.96 29.87 3.57
C ASP A 52 35.49 29.62 3.92
N VAL A 53 35.16 29.53 5.22
CA VAL A 53 33.86 29.07 5.72
C VAL A 53 33.14 30.17 6.49
N THR A 54 31.90 30.49 6.10
CA THR A 54 31.08 31.55 6.72
C THR A 54 29.66 31.04 7.02
N VAL A 55 29.09 31.46 8.16
CA VAL A 55 27.66 31.27 8.43
C VAL A 55 26.88 32.30 7.63
N VAL A 56 26.09 31.83 6.68
CA VAL A 56 25.24 32.63 5.80
C VAL A 56 23.83 32.59 6.37
N HIS A 57 23.26 33.76 6.68
CA HIS A 57 21.95 33.88 7.34
C HIS A 57 20.80 34.12 6.35
N THR A 58 21.09 34.57 5.13
CA THR A 58 20.07 34.83 4.10
C THR A 58 20.55 34.46 2.71
N LYS A 59 19.61 34.33 1.77
CA LYS A 59 19.92 34.03 0.37
C LYS A 59 20.67 35.17 -0.31
N GLU A 60 20.30 36.39 0.00
CA GLU A 60 20.91 37.60 -0.53
C GLU A 60 22.39 37.66 -0.13
N GLN A 61 22.69 37.41 1.15
CA GLN A 61 24.07 37.33 1.64
C GLN A 61 24.89 36.26 0.90
N GLY A 62 24.31 35.07 0.69
CA GLY A 62 24.98 33.98 -0.01
C GLY A 62 25.32 34.31 -1.48
N VAL A 63 24.46 35.05 -2.16
CA VAL A 63 24.68 35.49 -3.56
C VAL A 63 25.72 36.61 -3.62
N GLU A 64 25.65 37.59 -2.72
CA GLU A 64 26.57 38.73 -2.70
C GLU A 64 28.01 38.33 -2.39
N GLU A 65 28.22 37.40 -1.45
CA GLU A 65 29.56 37.00 -1.00
C GLU A 65 30.27 36.00 -1.94
N GLY A 66 29.55 35.44 -2.91
CA GLY A 66 30.10 34.62 -4.00
C GLY A 66 30.73 33.30 -3.52
N PHE A 67 30.02 32.53 -2.69
CA PHE A 67 30.47 31.19 -2.27
C PHE A 67 30.35 30.16 -3.39
N ASP A 68 31.23 29.17 -3.38
CA ASP A 68 31.29 28.13 -4.40
C ASP A 68 30.27 27.01 -4.17
N TYR A 69 30.08 26.61 -2.90
CA TYR A 69 29.06 25.65 -2.50
C TYR A 69 28.60 25.89 -1.06
N PHE A 70 27.46 25.30 -0.70
CA PHE A 70 26.85 25.46 0.62
C PHE A 70 26.67 24.11 1.31
N THR A 71 26.76 24.09 2.64
CA THR A 71 26.43 22.93 3.49
C THR A 71 25.44 23.31 4.57
N LYS A 72 24.68 22.34 5.10
CA LYS A 72 23.82 22.55 6.26
C LYS A 72 24.66 22.88 7.50
N LEU A 73 24.15 23.77 8.34
CA LEU A 73 24.71 24.01 9.67
C LEU A 73 24.36 22.82 10.59
N TYR A 74 25.38 22.22 11.20
CA TYR A 74 25.25 21.18 12.23
C TYR A 74 25.75 21.73 13.57
N VAL A 75 25.11 21.31 14.66
CA VAL A 75 25.62 21.54 16.02
C VAL A 75 26.53 20.37 16.38
N ILE A 76 27.81 20.66 16.59
CA ILE A 76 28.86 19.67 16.88
C ILE A 76 29.28 19.84 18.34
N GLU A 77 29.00 18.83 19.18
CA GLU A 77 29.37 18.84 20.60
C GLU A 77 30.89 18.67 20.76
N GLN A 78 31.46 17.68 20.09
CA GLN A 78 32.89 17.36 20.12
C GLN A 78 33.43 17.18 18.70
N GLU A 79 34.65 17.66 18.44
CA GLU A 79 35.35 17.47 17.17
C GLU A 79 36.64 16.71 17.42
N TYR A 80 36.85 15.69 16.60
CA TYR A 80 38.02 14.83 16.62
C TYR A 80 38.77 14.94 15.30
N ARG A 81 40.09 14.85 15.37
CA ARG A 81 40.98 14.68 14.23
C ARG A 81 41.66 13.32 14.36
N ILE A 82 41.33 12.40 13.47
CA ILE A 82 41.80 11.01 13.51
C ILE A 82 42.85 10.81 12.42
N GLU A 83 44.07 10.47 12.79
CA GLU A 83 45.11 10.11 11.84
C GLU A 83 44.93 8.66 11.37
N VAL A 84 44.60 8.50 10.10
CA VAL A 84 44.46 7.19 9.45
C VAL A 84 45.67 6.95 8.58
N LYS A 85 46.38 5.84 8.80
CA LYS A 85 47.44 5.35 7.92
C LYS A 85 47.11 3.94 7.45
N GLY A 86 46.88 3.83 6.14
CA GLY A 86 46.41 2.62 5.48
C GLY A 86 45.04 2.17 6.01
N LEU A 87 45.02 1.03 6.70
CA LEU A 87 43.82 0.44 7.31
C LEU A 87 43.86 0.51 8.85
N SER A 88 44.63 1.44 9.41
CA SER A 88 44.85 1.58 10.86
C SER A 88 44.75 3.04 11.31
N ILE A 89 44.37 3.24 12.56
CA ILE A 89 44.43 4.54 13.23
C ILE A 89 45.78 4.66 13.94
N VAL A 90 46.47 5.77 13.71
CA VAL A 90 47.77 6.07 14.29
C VAL A 90 47.63 6.88 15.56
N SER A 91 46.80 7.93 15.53
CA SER A 91 46.61 8.87 16.62
C SER A 91 45.21 9.50 16.53
N VAL A 92 44.70 9.97 17.66
CA VAL A 92 43.40 10.66 17.76
C VAL A 92 43.61 11.93 18.55
N TYR A 93 43.08 13.05 18.06
CA TYR A 93 43.14 14.33 18.74
C TYR A 93 41.75 14.89 18.98
N LEU A 94 41.46 15.36 20.20
CA LEU A 94 40.23 16.03 20.57
C LEU A 94 40.42 17.56 20.53
N ALA A 95 39.46 18.28 19.95
CA ALA A 95 39.47 19.73 19.94
C ALA A 95 39.05 20.30 21.31
N MET A 96 39.94 21.07 21.94
CA MET A 96 39.74 21.70 23.24
C MET A 96 39.83 23.24 23.10
N PRO A 97 38.95 24.02 23.74
CA PRO A 97 38.98 25.47 23.65
C PRO A 97 40.14 26.05 24.49
N ASP A 98 40.87 27.03 23.94
CA ASP A 98 41.92 27.76 24.68
C ASP A 98 41.36 28.72 25.72
N SER A 99 40.13 29.22 25.49
CA SER A 99 39.38 30.05 26.44
C SER A 99 37.89 29.81 26.24
N VAL A 100 37.10 29.78 27.33
CA VAL A 100 35.65 29.59 27.26
C VAL A 100 35.02 30.87 26.69
N ILE A 101 34.76 30.89 25.39
CA ILE A 101 34.09 32.00 24.70
C ILE A 101 32.72 31.49 24.22
N GLY A 102 31.66 32.20 24.60
CA GLY A 102 30.29 31.92 24.16
C GLY A 102 30.02 32.30 22.70
N ASN A 103 28.99 31.66 22.14
CA ASN A 103 28.56 31.61 20.73
C ASN A 103 29.61 31.02 19.79
N GLU A 104 29.69 29.68 19.81
CA GLU A 104 30.57 28.86 18.97
C GLU A 104 30.35 29.11 17.47
N ILE A 105 31.43 29.50 16.79
CA ILE A 105 31.54 29.41 15.33
C ILE A 105 31.71 27.93 14.97
N PRO A 106 31.09 27.41 13.89
CA PRO A 106 31.11 25.99 13.53
C PRO A 106 32.47 25.48 12.98
N ILE A 107 33.60 26.13 13.32
CA ILE A 107 34.93 25.83 12.76
C ILE A 107 35.96 25.82 13.90
N ARG A 108 36.34 24.62 14.35
CA ARG A 108 37.35 24.45 15.40
C ARG A 108 38.76 24.40 14.79
N THR A 109 39.44 25.54 14.81
CA THR A 109 40.80 25.73 14.28
C THR A 109 41.67 26.44 15.31
N GLU A 110 42.98 26.26 15.23
CA GLU A 110 43.96 26.96 16.08
C GLU A 110 43.82 28.48 15.95
N GLU A 111 43.56 28.98 14.73
CA GLU A 111 43.31 30.39 14.47
C GLU A 111 42.06 30.93 15.19
N ASN A 112 41.08 30.06 15.45
CA ASN A 112 39.85 30.39 16.19
C ASN A 112 39.93 29.99 17.67
N GLY A 113 41.14 29.78 18.22
CA GLY A 113 41.35 29.53 19.64
C GLY A 113 41.07 28.10 20.09
N TRP A 114 41.28 27.10 19.23
CA TRP A 114 41.18 25.68 19.59
C TRP A 114 42.53 24.98 19.58
N LYS A 115 42.82 24.17 20.59
CA LYS A 115 43.96 23.25 20.62
C LYS A 115 43.53 21.82 20.35
N TRP A 116 44.46 21.03 19.84
CA TRP A 116 44.31 19.60 19.63
C TRP A 116 45.05 18.85 20.74
N GLU A 117 44.31 18.15 21.59
CA GLU A 117 44.87 17.29 22.63
C GLU A 117 44.84 15.84 22.18
N GLU A 118 45.97 15.14 22.23
CA GLU A 118 46.04 13.73 21.88
C GLU A 118 45.30 12.90 22.93
N VAL A 119 44.40 12.02 22.47
CA VAL A 119 43.61 11.12 23.30
C VAL A 119 43.85 9.68 22.88
N ASP A 120 43.63 8.75 23.80
CA ASP A 120 43.81 7.33 23.52
C ASP A 120 42.80 6.84 22.46
N VAL A 121 43.24 6.01 21.51
CA VAL A 121 42.39 5.46 20.45
C VAL A 121 41.19 4.69 21.02
N SER A 122 41.36 4.04 22.18
CA SER A 122 40.30 3.31 22.89
C SER A 122 39.18 4.21 23.43
N SER A 123 39.37 5.53 23.43
CA SER A 123 38.31 6.50 23.78
C SER A 123 37.23 6.64 22.70
N LEU A 124 37.49 6.19 21.46
CA LEU A 124 36.52 6.21 20.38
C LEU A 124 35.67 4.93 20.33
N PRO A 125 34.36 5.01 20.07
CA PRO A 125 33.57 3.82 19.73
C PRO A 125 34.10 3.14 18.47
N GLU A 126 34.07 1.81 18.43
CA GLU A 126 34.58 0.99 17.29
C GLU A 126 33.94 1.36 15.94
N ASP A 127 32.64 1.70 15.93
CA ASP A 127 31.95 2.17 14.72
C ASP A 127 32.57 3.46 14.13
N TRP A 128 33.20 4.30 14.94
CA TRP A 128 33.85 5.54 14.48
C TRP A 128 35.16 5.26 13.78
N THR A 129 35.93 4.29 14.29
CA THR A 129 37.21 3.92 13.70
C THR A 129 37.02 3.37 12.29
N ASP A 130 35.98 2.55 12.09
CA ASP A 130 35.57 2.05 10.77
C ASP A 130 35.15 3.17 9.82
N ILE A 131 34.40 4.16 10.32
CA ILE A 131 33.98 5.32 9.52
C ILE A 131 35.19 6.13 9.07
N ALA A 132 36.16 6.39 9.96
CA ALA A 132 37.36 7.16 9.64
C ALA A 132 38.24 6.43 8.61
N ILE A 133 38.55 5.15 8.83
CA ILE A 133 39.32 4.34 7.89
C ILE A 133 38.64 4.32 6.52
N ARG A 134 37.31 4.15 6.51
CA ARG A 134 36.54 4.12 5.27
C ARG A 134 36.50 5.46 4.55
N ALA A 135 36.38 6.58 5.26
CA ALA A 135 36.42 7.92 4.69
C ALA A 135 37.78 8.19 4.01
N SER A 136 38.88 7.79 4.64
CA SER A 136 40.22 7.85 4.03
C SER A 136 40.33 6.94 2.81
N TYR A 137 39.86 5.69 2.93
CA TYR A 137 39.98 4.70 1.86
C TYR A 137 39.24 5.11 0.59
N ILE A 138 37.95 5.45 0.68
CA ILE A 138 37.10 5.71 -0.51
C ILE A 138 37.48 6.99 -1.26
N THR A 139 38.27 7.86 -0.63
CA THR A 139 38.81 9.09 -1.22
C THR A 139 40.19 8.89 -1.83
N GLY A 140 40.78 7.70 -1.69
CA GLY A 140 42.04 7.29 -2.28
C GLY A 140 43.28 7.63 -1.46
N SER A 141 43.13 8.23 -0.27
CA SER A 141 44.27 8.54 0.59
C SER A 141 44.78 7.30 1.32
N THR A 142 46.12 7.19 1.40
CA THR A 142 46.81 6.17 2.19
C THR A 142 47.24 6.70 3.56
N HIS A 143 47.27 8.01 3.74
CA HIS A 143 47.58 8.67 5.01
C HIS A 143 46.86 10.01 5.08
N ALA A 144 45.90 10.15 5.99
CA ALA A 144 45.07 11.34 6.11
C ALA A 144 44.66 11.62 7.55
N PHE A 145 44.36 12.88 7.83
CA PHE A 145 43.53 13.27 8.96
C PHE A 145 42.06 13.30 8.54
N VAL A 146 41.23 12.50 9.22
CA VAL A 146 39.77 12.55 9.09
C VAL A 146 39.22 13.37 10.23
N LYS A 147 38.57 14.50 9.91
CA LYS A 147 37.86 15.31 10.89
C LYS A 147 36.47 14.75 11.11
N MET A 148 36.14 14.42 12.36
CA MET A 148 34.86 13.85 12.76
C MET A 148 34.19 14.73 13.82
N GLY A 149 32.89 14.92 13.71
CA GLY A 149 32.06 15.61 14.70
C GLY A 149 31.11 14.66 15.41
N GLN A 150 30.86 14.91 16.69
CA GLN A 150 29.79 14.32 17.49
C GLN A 150 28.55 15.21 17.42
N LEU A 151 27.42 14.66 16.97
CA LEU A 151 26.12 15.34 17.05
C LEU A 151 25.52 15.19 18.46
N ILE A 152 24.50 16.01 18.78
CA ILE A 152 23.78 15.99 20.07
C ILE A 152 23.21 14.60 20.45
N ASN A 153 22.95 13.75 19.45
CA ASN A 153 22.46 12.37 19.64
C ASN A 153 23.58 11.32 19.61
N ASP A 154 24.82 11.72 19.88
CA ASP A 154 26.04 10.90 19.90
C ASP A 154 26.40 10.24 18.57
N GLN A 155 25.80 10.67 17.46
CA GLN A 155 26.10 10.13 16.14
C GLN A 155 27.35 10.78 15.53
N PRO A 156 28.27 9.99 14.96
CA PRO A 156 29.43 10.52 14.22
C PRO A 156 29.03 11.09 12.87
N ILE A 157 29.69 12.18 12.48
CA ILE A 157 29.64 12.74 11.13
C ILE A 157 31.03 13.14 10.65
N VAL A 158 31.38 12.81 9.41
CA VAL A 158 32.63 13.26 8.78
C VAL A 158 32.48 14.71 8.33
N LEU A 159 33.37 15.57 8.83
CA LEU A 159 33.41 17.00 8.52
C LEU A 159 34.34 17.27 7.33
N ASP A 160 35.50 16.61 7.31
CA ASP A 160 36.52 16.79 6.28
C ASP A 160 37.52 15.62 6.23
N VAL A 161 38.24 15.48 5.11
CA VAL A 161 39.38 14.57 4.94
C VAL A 161 40.58 15.38 4.41
N GLN A 162 41.68 15.36 5.16
CA GLN A 162 42.90 16.11 4.88
C GLN A 162 44.05 15.15 4.59
N VAL A 163 44.64 15.26 3.41
CA VAL A 163 45.69 14.34 2.95
C VAL A 163 47.03 14.71 3.57
N LEU A 164 47.71 13.72 4.13
CA LEU A 164 49.11 13.83 4.56
C LEU A 164 50.05 13.23 3.53
N SER A 165 49.71 12.04 3.01
CA SER A 165 50.39 11.43 1.88
C SER A 165 49.47 10.49 1.09
N ASN A 166 49.84 10.24 -0.17
CA ASN A 166 49.19 9.27 -1.05
C ASN A 166 50.12 8.10 -1.42
N GLU A 167 51.31 8.05 -0.83
CA GLU A 167 52.26 6.98 -1.08
C GLU A 167 51.80 5.71 -0.35
N VAL A 168 51.78 4.60 -1.06
CA VAL A 168 51.47 3.29 -0.47
C VAL A 168 52.70 2.82 0.30
N SER A 169 52.83 3.26 1.54
CA SER A 169 53.81 2.75 2.50
C SER A 169 53.33 1.39 3.02
N ASP A 170 53.43 0.34 2.22
CA ASP A 170 53.30 -1.03 2.73
C ASP A 170 54.67 -1.42 3.31
N THR A 171 54.81 -1.40 4.65
CA THR A 171 55.92 -2.08 5.31
C THR A 171 55.96 -3.52 4.81
N ILE A 172 57.10 -3.94 4.25
CA ILE A 172 57.32 -5.29 3.76
C ILE A 172 57.33 -6.23 4.97
N ILE A 173 56.16 -6.66 5.40
CA ILE A 173 56.03 -7.82 6.28
C ILE A 173 56.34 -9.02 5.37
N LYS A 174 57.42 -9.75 5.67
CA LYS A 174 57.66 -11.05 5.08
C LYS A 174 56.40 -11.89 5.29
N PRO A 175 55.87 -12.58 4.27
CA PRO A 175 54.74 -13.47 4.48
C PRO A 175 55.15 -14.48 5.56
N ASP A 176 54.36 -14.56 6.63
CA ASP A 176 54.44 -15.70 7.54
C ASP A 176 54.36 -16.97 6.68
N GLU A 177 55.22 -17.96 6.94
CA GLU A 177 55.29 -19.24 6.21
C GLU A 177 54.00 -20.10 6.32
N LYS A 178 52.89 -19.53 6.79
CA LYS A 178 51.58 -20.18 6.78
C LYS A 178 51.00 -20.17 5.37
N VAL A 179 50.61 -21.36 4.91
CA VAL A 179 49.81 -21.54 3.71
C VAL A 179 48.50 -20.74 3.87
N MET A 180 48.31 -19.74 3.00
CA MET A 180 47.09 -18.93 2.97
C MET A 180 45.87 -19.82 2.70
N THR A 181 44.91 -19.83 3.62
CA THR A 181 43.61 -20.47 3.41
C THR A 181 42.61 -19.49 2.80
N ILE A 182 41.65 -20.04 2.05
CA ILE A 182 40.47 -19.35 1.54
C ILE A 182 39.22 -20.02 2.09
N GLY A 183 38.30 -19.23 2.60
CA GLY A 183 36.98 -19.66 3.04
C GLY A 183 35.89 -18.78 2.43
N ALA A 184 34.64 -19.09 2.71
CA ALA A 184 33.52 -18.23 2.35
C ALA A 184 32.32 -18.55 3.23
N ASP A 185 31.47 -17.56 3.44
CA ASP A 185 30.08 -17.76 3.88
C ASP A 185 29.19 -17.27 2.75
N VAL A 186 28.25 -18.10 2.28
CA VAL A 186 27.46 -17.80 1.08
C VAL A 186 25.97 -17.89 1.32
N GLU A 187 25.27 -16.83 0.99
CA GLU A 187 23.85 -16.65 1.29
C GLU A 187 22.96 -16.73 0.05
N PHE A 188 21.80 -17.34 0.20
CA PHE A 188 20.70 -17.26 -0.78
C PHE A 188 19.34 -17.31 -0.08
N MET A 189 18.27 -17.03 -0.81
CA MET A 189 16.90 -17.00 -0.28
C MET A 189 16.04 -18.11 -0.87
N LEU A 190 15.02 -18.52 -0.15
CA LEU A 190 14.03 -19.47 -0.63
C LEU A 190 12.80 -18.73 -1.15
N SER A 191 12.28 -19.19 -2.28
CA SER A 191 11.09 -18.62 -2.90
C SER A 191 10.14 -19.73 -3.33
N CYS A 192 8.91 -19.72 -2.83
CA CYS A 192 7.84 -20.60 -3.33
C CYS A 192 6.82 -19.76 -4.10
N ASP A 193 6.50 -20.10 -5.34
CA ASP A 193 5.57 -19.35 -6.19
C ASP A 193 5.87 -17.83 -6.29
N ASN A 194 7.17 -17.49 -6.30
CA ASN A 194 7.70 -16.11 -6.29
C ASN A 194 7.49 -15.28 -5.02
N GLU A 195 7.06 -15.90 -3.93
CA GLU A 195 6.99 -15.29 -2.61
C GLU A 195 8.11 -15.82 -1.70
N LEU A 196 8.64 -14.94 -0.85
CA LEU A 196 9.71 -15.27 0.09
C LEU A 196 9.25 -16.35 1.08
N LEU A 197 10.06 -17.38 1.25
CA LEU A 197 9.98 -18.35 2.34
C LEU A 197 11.11 -18.10 3.35
N PRO A 198 10.83 -18.14 4.66
CA PRO A 198 11.88 -18.17 5.68
C PRO A 198 12.81 -19.38 5.47
N ALA A 199 14.11 -19.17 5.59
CA ALA A 199 15.10 -20.24 5.62
C ALA A 199 14.94 -21.14 6.86
N SER A 200 14.50 -20.54 7.97
CA SER A 200 14.24 -21.23 9.24
C SER A 200 13.10 -22.24 9.20
N ASP A 201 12.28 -22.25 8.13
CA ASP A 201 11.30 -23.32 7.92
C ASP A 201 11.98 -24.66 7.56
N PHE A 202 13.23 -24.64 7.09
CA PHE A 202 13.96 -25.84 6.62
C PHE A 202 15.28 -26.08 7.34
N PHE A 203 16.00 -25.02 7.72
CA PHE A 203 17.34 -25.13 8.29
C PHE A 203 17.42 -24.55 9.70
N PRO A 204 18.28 -25.12 10.57
CA PRO A 204 18.60 -24.52 11.87
C PRO A 204 19.37 -23.20 11.71
N LEU A 205 19.58 -22.47 12.80
CA LEU A 205 20.42 -21.26 12.79
C LEU A 205 21.90 -21.62 12.57
N GLU A 206 22.40 -22.58 13.32
CA GLU A 206 23.80 -23.03 13.30
C GLU A 206 24.02 -24.22 12.35
N GLY A 207 25.30 -24.53 12.11
CA GLY A 207 25.71 -25.67 11.29
C GLY A 207 26.24 -25.27 9.91
N PRO A 208 26.69 -26.25 9.11
CA PRO A 208 27.28 -26.01 7.79
C PRO A 208 26.25 -25.53 6.75
N ILE A 209 24.98 -25.88 6.94
CA ILE A 209 23.83 -25.33 6.23
C ILE A 209 22.91 -24.80 7.32
N GLY A 210 22.80 -23.48 7.43
CA GLY A 210 22.00 -22.85 8.46
C GLY A 210 21.32 -21.58 7.97
N CYS A 211 20.96 -20.72 8.91
CA CYS A 211 20.39 -19.41 8.62
C CYS A 211 21.38 -18.30 8.98
N ASP A 212 21.40 -17.23 8.18
CA ASP A 212 21.98 -15.95 8.62
C ASP A 212 21.19 -15.44 9.84
N GLU A 213 21.85 -14.71 10.74
CA GLU A 213 21.24 -14.21 11.99
C GLU A 213 20.14 -13.16 11.76
N ARG A 214 19.94 -12.73 10.52
CA ARG A 214 18.94 -11.73 10.16
C ARG A 214 17.53 -12.28 10.16
N GLN A 215 16.81 -11.91 11.21
CA GLN A 215 15.39 -12.17 11.33
C GLN A 215 14.54 -11.30 10.40
N ILE A 216 13.37 -11.82 10.03
CA ILE A 216 12.34 -11.12 9.26
C ILE A 216 11.78 -9.93 10.05
N GLU A 217 11.40 -10.16 11.29
CA GLU A 217 11.13 -9.14 12.30
C GLU A 217 11.98 -9.49 13.55
N GLN A 218 12.49 -8.49 14.28
CA GLN A 218 13.45 -8.69 15.40
C GLN A 218 12.97 -9.62 16.52
N ASP A 219 11.67 -9.93 16.57
CA ASP A 219 11.02 -10.80 17.55
C ASP A 219 10.33 -12.01 16.92
N SER A 220 10.60 -12.29 15.64
CA SER A 220 9.93 -13.39 14.94
C SER A 220 10.54 -14.77 15.26
N GLY A 221 11.86 -14.86 15.23
CA GLY A 221 12.53 -16.17 15.14
C GLY A 221 12.43 -16.79 13.74
N ASP A 222 11.83 -16.10 12.76
CA ASP A 222 11.88 -16.46 11.35
C ASP A 222 13.10 -15.78 10.69
N TYR A 223 14.00 -16.58 10.12
CA TYR A 223 15.23 -16.11 9.49
C TYR A 223 15.11 -16.18 7.97
N ALA A 224 15.50 -15.12 7.28
CA ALA A 224 15.16 -14.94 5.86
C ALA A 224 16.13 -15.61 4.88
N LEU A 225 17.39 -15.81 5.26
CA LEU A 225 18.44 -16.28 4.35
C LEU A 225 19.01 -17.62 4.80
N VAL A 226 19.25 -18.49 3.83
CA VAL A 226 20.07 -19.69 3.99
C VAL A 226 21.53 -19.26 3.89
N GLU A 227 22.36 -19.66 4.84
CA GLU A 227 23.81 -19.43 4.85
C GLU A 227 24.54 -20.77 4.77
N LEU A 228 25.38 -20.93 3.74
CA LEU A 228 26.30 -22.04 3.58
C LEU A 228 27.65 -21.66 4.18
N ARG A 229 28.14 -22.47 5.11
CA ARG A 229 29.41 -22.27 5.84
C ARG A 229 30.40 -23.41 5.49
N PRO A 230 30.94 -23.44 4.25
CA PRO A 230 31.90 -24.45 3.81
C PRO A 230 33.17 -24.46 4.66
N LEU A 231 33.77 -25.64 4.81
CA LEU A 231 35.11 -25.76 5.36
C LEU A 231 36.10 -24.97 4.48
N GLN A 232 36.99 -24.20 5.11
CA GLN A 232 38.07 -23.51 4.42
C GLN A 232 39.01 -24.50 3.72
N SER A 233 39.72 -24.01 2.71
CA SER A 233 40.65 -24.79 1.87
C SER A 233 41.94 -24.01 1.65
N ASP A 234 43.02 -24.70 1.28
CA ASP A 234 44.27 -24.09 0.81
C ASP A 234 44.22 -23.67 -0.68
N SER A 235 43.24 -24.21 -1.41
CA SER A 235 43.04 -24.01 -2.85
C SER A 235 41.58 -23.58 -3.18
N PRO A 236 41.39 -22.73 -4.22
CA PRO A 236 40.07 -22.34 -4.71
C PRO A 236 39.18 -23.53 -5.09
N HIS A 237 39.75 -24.53 -5.77
CA HIS A 237 39.02 -25.74 -6.18
C HIS A 237 38.52 -26.55 -4.98
N GLY A 238 39.32 -26.67 -3.92
CA GLY A 238 38.88 -27.35 -2.70
C GLY A 238 37.73 -26.63 -2.00
N LEU A 239 37.77 -25.29 -1.93
CA LEU A 239 36.64 -24.51 -1.38
C LEU A 239 35.40 -24.62 -2.27
N TYR A 240 35.57 -24.57 -3.60
CA TYR A 240 34.48 -24.77 -4.56
C TYR A 240 33.78 -26.12 -4.38
N GLU A 241 34.53 -27.22 -4.22
CA GLU A 241 33.93 -28.54 -3.97
C GLU A 241 33.21 -28.60 -2.60
N ASN A 242 33.72 -27.91 -1.58
CA ASN A 242 33.04 -27.80 -0.28
C ASN A 242 31.70 -27.04 -0.42
N ILE A 243 31.67 -25.92 -1.16
CA ILE A 243 30.43 -25.17 -1.46
C ILE A 243 29.45 -26.03 -2.24
N LYS A 244 29.92 -26.67 -3.32
CA LYS A 244 29.11 -27.55 -4.18
C LYS A 244 28.47 -28.68 -3.40
N LYS A 245 29.22 -29.29 -2.47
CA LYS A 245 28.72 -30.34 -1.58
C LYS A 245 27.58 -29.82 -0.70
N LEU A 246 27.78 -28.69 -0.01
CA LEU A 246 26.76 -28.11 0.87
C LEU A 246 25.52 -27.66 0.09
N LEU A 247 25.68 -27.04 -1.08
CA LEU A 247 24.55 -26.66 -1.92
C LEU A 247 23.77 -27.88 -2.42
N LYS A 248 24.47 -28.97 -2.77
CA LYS A 248 23.84 -30.26 -3.13
C LYS A 248 23.09 -30.87 -1.95
N ASP A 249 23.65 -30.80 -0.74
CA ASP A 249 23.01 -31.33 0.47
C ASP A 249 21.77 -30.48 0.86
N ALA A 250 21.87 -29.15 0.79
CA ALA A 250 20.72 -28.25 0.94
C ALA A 250 19.61 -28.53 -0.08
N SER A 251 19.99 -28.81 -1.33
CA SER A 251 19.05 -29.20 -2.39
C SER A 251 18.33 -30.53 -2.11
N LYS A 252 18.94 -31.46 -1.37
CA LYS A 252 18.30 -32.74 -0.98
C LYS A 252 17.32 -32.54 0.18
N GLU A 253 17.65 -31.65 1.12
CA GLU A 253 16.78 -31.31 2.26
C GLU A 253 15.54 -30.53 1.85
N ILE A 254 15.58 -29.82 0.72
CA ILE A 254 14.44 -29.11 0.12
C ILE A 254 14.07 -29.74 -1.24
N PRO A 255 13.46 -30.94 -1.24
CA PRO A 255 13.18 -31.70 -2.45
C PRO A 255 11.90 -31.22 -3.16
N PHE A 256 11.73 -29.90 -3.30
CA PHE A 256 10.51 -29.30 -3.85
C PHE A 256 10.74 -28.50 -5.13
N ASP A 257 9.90 -28.68 -6.15
CA ASP A 257 10.02 -28.08 -7.48
C ASP A 257 9.47 -26.64 -7.55
N ASN A 258 8.46 -26.33 -6.74
CA ASN A 258 7.84 -25.00 -6.60
C ASN A 258 8.61 -24.08 -5.64
N ILE A 259 9.53 -24.62 -4.83
CA ILE A 259 10.55 -23.83 -4.13
C ILE A 259 11.71 -23.58 -5.08
N SER A 260 12.31 -22.40 -5.04
CA SER A 260 13.48 -22.03 -5.84
C SER A 260 14.52 -21.36 -4.97
N PHE A 261 15.79 -21.67 -5.20
CA PHE A 261 16.92 -21.08 -4.49
C PHE A 261 17.32 -19.82 -5.24
N ARG A 262 16.98 -18.65 -4.70
CA ARG A 262 17.20 -17.34 -5.33
C ARG A 262 18.45 -16.71 -4.75
N ALA A 263 19.47 -16.59 -5.60
CA ALA A 263 20.66 -15.81 -5.33
C ALA A 263 20.66 -14.53 -6.17
N GLY A 264 21.67 -13.68 -6.01
CA GLY A 264 21.69 -12.33 -6.58
C GLY A 264 21.90 -11.29 -5.48
N SER A 265 22.12 -10.02 -5.86
CA SER A 265 22.43 -8.99 -4.86
C SER A 265 21.33 -8.75 -3.82
N MET A 266 20.07 -8.79 -4.23
CA MET A 266 18.89 -8.53 -3.39
C MET A 266 17.64 -9.09 -4.08
N PRO A 267 17.48 -10.43 -4.16
CA PRO A 267 16.38 -11.08 -4.88
C PRO A 267 15.02 -10.64 -4.34
N PHE A 268 14.91 -10.55 -3.02
CA PHE A 268 13.81 -9.89 -2.33
C PHE A 268 14.30 -8.59 -1.70
N PHE A 269 13.58 -7.49 -1.96
CA PHE A 269 13.99 -6.19 -1.43
C PHE A 269 14.02 -6.19 0.10
N GLY A 270 15.05 -5.58 0.67
CA GLY A 270 15.26 -5.47 2.13
C GLY A 270 16.28 -6.48 2.66
N TYR A 271 16.44 -7.61 1.98
CA TYR A 271 17.36 -8.69 2.34
C TYR A 271 18.52 -8.72 1.35
N GLN A 272 19.71 -8.36 1.81
CA GLN A 272 20.91 -8.49 0.96
C GLN A 272 21.28 -9.96 0.92
N CYS A 273 21.66 -10.47 -0.25
CA CYS A 273 22.32 -11.77 -0.35
C CYS A 273 23.71 -11.58 -0.95
N GLY A 274 24.51 -12.62 -0.82
CA GLY A 274 25.80 -12.75 -1.48
C GLY A 274 26.70 -13.66 -0.67
N GLY A 275 27.95 -13.78 -1.10
CA GLY A 275 28.96 -14.47 -0.30
C GLY A 275 30.07 -13.54 0.12
N HIS A 276 30.54 -13.72 1.34
CA HIS A 276 31.78 -13.12 1.82
C HIS A 276 32.92 -14.08 1.53
N ILE A 277 34.07 -13.58 1.09
CA ILE A 277 35.26 -14.41 0.91
C ILE A 277 36.19 -14.18 2.10
N HIS A 278 36.64 -15.26 2.72
CA HIS A 278 37.50 -15.24 3.89
C HIS A 278 38.93 -15.46 3.44
N PHE A 279 39.82 -14.59 3.92
CA PHE A 279 41.24 -14.66 3.64
C PHE A 279 41.96 -14.99 4.95
N GLY A 280 42.67 -16.12 4.98
CA GLY A 280 43.51 -16.54 6.12
C GLY A 280 44.81 -15.74 6.26
N MET A 281 44.75 -14.42 6.01
CA MET A 281 45.87 -13.47 6.06
C MET A 281 45.37 -12.10 6.51
N ASN A 282 46.28 -11.21 6.91
CA ASN A 282 45.92 -9.84 7.26
C ASN A 282 45.61 -9.00 6.00
N PRO A 283 44.63 -8.08 6.07
CA PRO A 283 44.37 -7.17 4.95
C PRO A 283 45.49 -6.13 4.81
N SER A 284 45.73 -5.69 3.57
CA SER A 284 46.60 -4.56 3.24
C SER A 284 45.85 -3.60 2.32
N VAL A 285 46.30 -2.34 2.23
CA VAL A 285 45.69 -1.35 1.34
C VAL A 285 45.76 -1.83 -0.11
N SER A 286 46.92 -2.35 -0.53
CA SER A 286 47.11 -2.91 -1.86
C SER A 286 46.18 -4.09 -2.14
N LEU A 287 45.87 -4.93 -1.14
CA LEU A 287 44.99 -6.07 -1.32
C LEU A 287 43.54 -5.64 -1.47
N ILE A 288 43.04 -4.78 -0.59
CA ILE A 288 41.64 -4.30 -0.67
C ILE A 288 41.41 -3.51 -1.96
N ARG A 289 42.36 -2.66 -2.37
CA ARG A 289 42.31 -1.98 -3.68
C ARG A 289 42.28 -2.95 -4.84
N SER A 290 43.11 -3.99 -4.79
CA SER A 290 43.16 -5.02 -5.83
C SER A 290 41.82 -5.77 -5.90
N LEU A 291 41.25 -6.18 -4.77
CA LEU A 291 39.96 -6.85 -4.71
C LEU A 291 38.80 -5.96 -5.16
N ASP A 292 38.82 -4.66 -4.85
CA ASP A 292 37.80 -3.74 -5.33
C ASP A 292 37.88 -3.55 -6.85
N TYR A 293 39.09 -3.29 -7.37
CA TYR A 293 39.30 -2.90 -8.76
C TYR A 293 39.29 -4.09 -9.74
N TYR A 294 39.89 -5.22 -9.37
CA TYR A 294 40.05 -6.38 -10.24
C TYR A 294 39.04 -7.49 -9.98
N LEU A 295 38.25 -7.42 -8.91
CA LEU A 295 37.23 -8.43 -8.60
C LEU A 295 35.82 -7.83 -8.45
N ALA A 296 35.62 -6.85 -7.57
CA ALA A 296 34.29 -6.28 -7.34
C ALA A 296 33.76 -5.47 -8.54
N ILE A 297 34.60 -4.66 -9.19
CA ILE A 297 34.21 -3.90 -10.40
C ILE A 297 33.88 -4.84 -11.57
N PRO A 298 34.73 -5.84 -11.93
CA PRO A 298 34.38 -6.82 -12.97
C PRO A 298 33.09 -7.60 -12.68
N LEU A 299 32.87 -8.06 -11.45
CA LEU A 299 31.60 -8.70 -11.07
C LEU A 299 30.42 -7.74 -11.24
N ALA A 300 30.59 -6.46 -10.88
CA ALA A 300 29.56 -5.45 -11.08
C ALA A 300 29.16 -5.22 -12.55
N MET A 301 30.00 -5.61 -13.53
CA MET A 301 29.69 -5.51 -14.96
C MET A 301 28.65 -6.55 -15.41
N ILE A 302 28.58 -7.70 -14.73
CA ILE A 302 27.67 -8.82 -15.05
C ILE A 302 26.48 -8.94 -14.08
N GLU A 303 26.37 -8.06 -13.09
CA GLU A 303 25.25 -8.07 -12.12
C GLU A 303 23.98 -7.39 -12.66
N GLU A 304 22.80 -7.69 -12.09
CA GLU A 304 21.61 -6.89 -12.36
C GLU A 304 21.72 -5.48 -11.74
N SER A 305 21.52 -4.43 -12.54
CA SER A 305 21.70 -3.03 -12.12
C SER A 305 20.83 -2.59 -10.93
N ASN A 306 19.55 -3.00 -10.89
CA ASN A 306 18.61 -2.53 -9.87
C ASN A 306 18.83 -3.20 -8.49
N PRO A 307 18.94 -4.53 -8.38
CA PRO A 307 19.28 -5.20 -7.12
C PRO A 307 20.65 -4.79 -6.58
N SER A 308 21.68 -4.74 -7.44
CA SER A 308 23.05 -4.39 -7.03
C SER A 308 23.14 -2.96 -6.48
N ARG A 309 22.58 -1.97 -7.18
CA ARG A 309 22.48 -0.57 -6.69
C ARG A 309 21.88 -0.47 -5.29
N ARG A 310 20.85 -1.28 -4.99
CA ARG A 310 20.21 -1.28 -3.67
C ARG A 310 21.11 -1.91 -2.62
N ARG A 311 21.76 -3.02 -2.93
CA ARG A 311 22.71 -3.69 -2.04
C ARG A 311 23.87 -2.77 -1.65
N ARG A 312 24.47 -2.06 -2.63
CA ARG A 312 25.61 -1.15 -2.43
C ARG A 312 25.32 0.04 -1.50
N ARG A 313 24.04 0.32 -1.20
CA ARG A 313 23.61 1.35 -0.23
C ARG A 313 23.57 0.85 1.22
N THR A 314 23.92 -0.41 1.46
CA THR A 314 23.86 -1.04 2.78
C THR A 314 25.25 -1.06 3.43
N LYS A 315 25.42 -1.78 4.54
CA LYS A 315 26.76 -2.05 5.10
C LYS A 315 27.56 -3.03 4.22
N HIS A 316 26.91 -3.75 3.32
CA HIS A 316 27.51 -4.70 2.37
C HIS A 316 27.59 -4.11 0.95
N GLY A 317 28.51 -4.61 0.13
CA GLY A 317 28.54 -4.30 -1.30
C GLY A 317 29.20 -2.99 -1.70
N GLY A 318 29.58 -2.14 -0.75
CA GLY A 318 30.37 -0.95 -1.08
C GLY A 318 31.84 -1.31 -1.30
N LEU A 319 32.55 -0.51 -2.09
CA LEU A 319 34.01 -0.62 -2.22
C LEU A 319 34.68 -0.39 -0.84
N GLY A 320 35.78 -1.08 -0.60
CA GLY A 320 36.58 -0.99 0.62
C GLY A 320 35.93 -1.63 1.84
N ARG A 321 34.92 -2.48 1.66
CA ARG A 321 34.22 -3.13 2.77
C ARG A 321 34.87 -4.46 3.13
N PHE A 322 35.39 -4.55 4.35
CA PHE A 322 35.90 -5.77 4.95
C PHE A 322 35.57 -5.82 6.45
N ARG A 323 35.76 -6.99 7.07
CA ARG A 323 35.64 -7.19 8.52
C ARG A 323 36.83 -8.00 9.04
N MET A 324 37.42 -7.57 10.15
CA MET A 324 38.50 -8.33 10.81
C MET A 324 37.96 -9.56 11.53
N LYS A 325 38.72 -10.66 11.48
CA LYS A 325 38.44 -11.92 12.20
C LYS A 325 39.72 -12.50 12.80
N PRO A 326 39.65 -13.39 13.79
CA PRO A 326 40.84 -13.99 14.40
C PRO A 326 41.76 -14.73 13.42
N TYR A 327 41.21 -15.23 12.29
CA TYR A 327 41.95 -15.93 11.24
C TYR A 327 42.46 -15.02 10.11
N GLY A 328 42.10 -13.74 10.08
CA GLY A 328 42.42 -12.82 8.98
C GLY A 328 41.29 -11.81 8.75
N PHE A 329 40.68 -11.81 7.56
CA PHE A 329 39.55 -10.91 7.28
C PHE A 329 38.51 -11.52 6.33
N GLU A 330 37.29 -10.96 6.39
CA GLU A 330 36.19 -11.22 5.46
C GLU A 330 36.08 -10.06 4.48
N TYR A 331 36.10 -10.34 3.19
CA TYR A 331 35.83 -9.36 2.14
C TYR A 331 34.35 -9.34 1.80
N ILE A 332 33.69 -8.19 2.00
CA ILE A 332 32.22 -8.07 1.97
C ILE A 332 31.71 -7.07 0.93
N SER A 333 32.59 -6.55 0.05
CA SER A 333 32.23 -5.71 -1.09
C SER A 333 31.52 -6.49 -2.21
N LEU A 334 31.72 -7.81 -2.29
CA LEU A 334 31.12 -8.63 -3.36
C LEU A 334 29.62 -8.77 -3.19
N SER A 335 28.89 -8.82 -4.31
CA SER A 335 27.50 -9.27 -4.31
C SER A 335 27.41 -10.80 -4.40
N SER A 336 26.35 -11.35 -4.99
CA SER A 336 26.20 -12.78 -5.19
C SER A 336 27.01 -13.26 -6.38
N TRP A 337 28.01 -14.09 -6.09
CA TRP A 337 28.90 -14.72 -7.07
C TRP A 337 28.64 -16.24 -7.22
N MET A 338 27.66 -16.81 -6.51
CA MET A 338 27.33 -18.24 -6.52
C MET A 338 26.31 -18.65 -7.62
N MET A 339 26.00 -17.76 -8.56
CA MET A 339 24.87 -17.95 -9.49
C MET A 339 25.04 -19.15 -10.43
N THR A 340 26.26 -19.40 -10.89
CA THR A 340 26.61 -20.56 -11.72
C THR A 340 27.92 -21.18 -11.23
N PRO A 341 28.15 -22.49 -11.47
CA PRO A 341 29.40 -23.15 -11.14
C PRO A 341 30.65 -22.43 -11.65
N GLU A 342 30.62 -21.96 -12.90
CA GLU A 342 31.75 -21.35 -13.60
C GLU A 342 32.12 -20.01 -12.97
N ILE A 343 31.13 -19.14 -12.72
CA ILE A 343 31.36 -17.82 -12.12
C ILE A 343 31.80 -17.96 -10.67
N THR A 344 31.28 -18.97 -9.96
CA THR A 344 31.69 -19.27 -8.58
C THR A 344 33.17 -19.63 -8.53
N LEU A 345 33.59 -20.60 -9.35
CA LEU A 345 34.99 -21.03 -9.40
C LEU A 345 35.90 -19.90 -9.89
N ALA A 346 35.52 -19.18 -10.94
CA ALA A 346 36.28 -18.04 -11.46
C ALA A 346 36.50 -16.96 -10.39
N THR A 347 35.46 -16.64 -9.61
CA THR A 347 35.54 -15.66 -8.51
C THR A 347 36.54 -16.09 -7.45
N LEU A 348 36.50 -17.36 -7.02
CA LEU A 348 37.42 -17.90 -6.01
C LEU A 348 38.87 -17.94 -6.53
N CYS A 349 39.07 -18.35 -7.78
CA CYS A 349 40.38 -18.36 -8.44
C CYS A 349 40.95 -16.94 -8.56
N LEU A 350 40.14 -15.97 -8.99
CA LEU A 350 40.55 -14.58 -9.11
C LEU A 350 40.87 -13.97 -7.74
N ALA A 351 40.06 -14.24 -6.71
CA ALA A 351 40.35 -13.81 -5.34
C ALA A 351 41.70 -14.36 -4.84
N ARG A 352 42.01 -15.64 -5.11
CA ARG A 352 43.29 -16.27 -4.73
C ARG A 352 44.47 -15.72 -5.51
N LEU A 353 44.30 -15.48 -6.81
CA LEU A 353 45.30 -14.84 -7.66
C LEU A 353 45.65 -13.47 -7.09
N LEU A 354 44.64 -12.61 -6.87
CA LEU A 354 44.82 -11.26 -6.33
C LEU A 354 45.49 -11.24 -4.95
N ALA A 355 45.11 -12.15 -4.05
CA ALA A 355 45.80 -12.26 -2.75
C ALA A 355 47.30 -12.53 -2.88
N SER A 356 47.68 -13.30 -3.90
CA SER A 356 49.08 -13.69 -4.14
C SER A 356 49.89 -12.59 -4.85
N CYS A 357 49.25 -11.79 -5.72
CA CYS A 357 49.94 -10.85 -6.61
C CYS A 357 49.57 -9.37 -6.43
N HIS A 358 48.69 -8.99 -5.48
CA HIS A 358 48.21 -7.62 -5.23
C HIS A 358 49.28 -6.52 -5.24
N LYS A 359 50.52 -6.82 -4.81
CA LYS A 359 51.63 -5.86 -4.79
C LYS A 359 52.18 -5.52 -6.18
N LYS A 360 51.92 -6.36 -7.18
CA LYS A 360 52.33 -6.17 -8.59
C LYS A 360 51.30 -5.36 -9.39
N LEU A 361 50.11 -5.11 -8.83
CA LEU A 361 48.97 -4.54 -9.53
C LEU A 361 48.81 -3.04 -9.24
N SER A 362 48.27 -2.32 -10.22
CA SER A 362 48.00 -0.87 -10.11
C SER A 362 46.49 -0.60 -10.27
N THR A 363 45.96 0.41 -9.56
CA THR A 363 44.52 0.70 -9.57
C THR A 363 44.24 2.16 -9.98
N PRO A 364 44.61 2.58 -11.20
CA PRO A 364 44.67 3.99 -11.58
C PRO A 364 43.31 4.71 -11.54
N TYR A 365 42.22 3.99 -11.84
CA TYR A 365 40.88 4.57 -11.97
C TYR A 365 39.92 4.19 -10.84
N LEU A 366 40.38 3.48 -9.79
CA LEU A 366 39.54 3.03 -8.68
C LEU A 366 38.85 4.19 -7.95
N TYR A 367 39.55 5.33 -7.86
CA TYR A 367 39.07 6.53 -7.17
C TYR A 367 38.61 7.61 -8.15
N ASP A 368 38.39 7.29 -9.43
CA ASP A 368 37.74 8.25 -10.32
C ASP A 368 36.25 8.37 -9.94
N SER A 369 35.80 9.61 -9.77
CA SER A 369 34.43 9.90 -9.35
C SER A 369 33.36 9.32 -10.30
N CYS A 370 33.62 9.30 -11.61
CA CYS A 370 32.68 8.76 -12.60
C CYS A 370 32.51 7.24 -12.44
N PHE A 371 33.62 6.51 -12.22
CA PHE A 371 33.58 5.06 -12.09
C PHE A 371 33.03 4.61 -10.74
N GLN A 372 33.34 5.31 -9.64
CA GLN A 372 32.69 5.04 -8.36
C GLN A 372 31.19 5.33 -8.43
N GLU A 373 30.78 6.44 -9.04
CA GLU A 373 29.36 6.74 -9.25
C GLU A 373 28.67 5.66 -10.08
N ALA A 374 29.31 5.20 -11.16
CA ALA A 374 28.82 4.09 -11.97
C ALA A 374 28.66 2.80 -11.15
N TYR A 375 29.65 2.47 -10.31
CA TYR A 375 29.57 1.33 -9.40
C TYR A 375 28.38 1.48 -8.45
N TYR A 376 28.27 2.56 -7.68
CA TYR A 376 27.16 2.71 -6.72
C TYR A 376 25.79 2.87 -7.37
N LYS A 377 25.70 3.35 -8.61
CA LYS A 377 24.44 3.46 -9.38
C LYS A 377 24.07 2.20 -10.15
N GLY A 378 24.95 1.19 -10.24
CA GLY A 378 24.70 -0.02 -11.03
C GLY A 378 24.81 0.19 -12.55
N ASN A 379 25.60 1.18 -12.99
CA ASN A 379 25.77 1.52 -14.40
C ASN A 379 26.90 0.71 -15.05
N ARG A 380 26.54 -0.47 -15.55
CA ARG A 380 27.47 -1.45 -16.14
C ARG A 380 28.17 -0.93 -17.38
N HIS A 381 27.46 -0.19 -18.23
CA HIS A 381 28.00 0.36 -19.48
C HIS A 381 29.16 1.33 -19.27
N VAL A 382 29.18 2.05 -18.15
CA VAL A 382 30.32 2.93 -17.82
C VAL A 382 31.46 2.10 -17.23
N LEU A 383 31.17 1.09 -16.41
CA LEU A 383 32.19 0.22 -15.84
C LEU A 383 32.94 -0.60 -16.90
N THR A 384 32.27 -1.06 -17.97
CA THR A 384 32.91 -1.84 -19.04
C THR A 384 34.00 -1.07 -19.79
N ILE A 385 34.04 0.27 -19.71
CA ILE A 385 35.14 1.09 -20.23
C ILE A 385 36.48 0.72 -19.57
N LEU A 386 36.44 0.26 -18.31
CA LEU A 386 37.63 -0.18 -17.58
C LEU A 386 38.12 -1.58 -17.98
N TRP A 387 37.29 -2.36 -18.67
CA TRP A 387 37.51 -3.80 -18.84
C TRP A 387 38.81 -4.15 -19.57
N GLU A 388 39.07 -3.52 -20.72
CA GLU A 388 40.27 -3.78 -21.52
C GLU A 388 41.57 -3.56 -20.73
N GLY A 389 41.61 -2.50 -19.90
CA GLY A 389 42.76 -2.22 -19.04
C GLY A 389 42.90 -3.25 -17.90
N ILE A 390 41.78 -3.60 -17.26
CA ILE A 390 41.74 -4.62 -16.20
C ILE A 390 42.21 -5.98 -16.73
N LYS A 391 41.64 -6.43 -17.86
CA LYS A 391 41.95 -7.71 -18.51
C LYS A 391 43.44 -7.79 -18.83
N LYS A 392 43.99 -6.76 -19.48
CA LYS A 392 45.40 -6.70 -19.88
C LYS A 392 46.35 -6.87 -18.69
N GLU A 393 46.11 -6.14 -17.60
CA GLU A 393 46.93 -6.24 -16.38
C GLU A 393 46.85 -7.63 -15.77
N LEU A 394 45.67 -8.24 -15.70
CA LEU A 394 45.50 -9.60 -15.19
C LEU A 394 46.23 -10.64 -16.06
N THR A 395 46.09 -10.57 -17.38
CA THR A 395 46.71 -11.53 -18.32
C THR A 395 48.24 -11.43 -18.38
N ASN A 396 48.82 -10.32 -17.93
CA ASN A 396 50.28 -10.13 -17.89
C ASN A 396 50.95 -10.74 -16.64
N LEU A 397 50.17 -11.21 -15.67
CA LEU A 397 50.71 -11.84 -14.46
C LEU A 397 51.17 -13.26 -14.77
N GLU A 398 52.36 -13.65 -14.31
CA GLU A 398 52.84 -15.02 -14.45
C GLU A 398 51.90 -16.03 -13.78
N GLU A 399 51.33 -15.65 -12.63
CA GLU A 399 50.39 -16.47 -11.86
C GLU A 399 49.02 -16.64 -12.54
N TYR A 400 48.66 -15.80 -13.52
CA TYR A 400 47.38 -15.90 -14.24
C TYR A 400 47.22 -17.22 -14.99
N HIS A 401 48.30 -17.73 -15.59
CA HIS A 401 48.28 -18.98 -16.36
C HIS A 401 47.83 -20.20 -15.54
N GLN A 402 47.96 -20.15 -14.21
CA GLN A 402 47.44 -21.20 -13.32
C GLN A 402 45.91 -21.31 -13.36
N TYR A 403 45.21 -20.20 -13.60
CA TYR A 403 43.75 -20.09 -13.51
C TYR A 403 43.09 -19.65 -14.82
N GLU A 404 43.85 -19.56 -15.92
CA GLU A 404 43.37 -19.04 -17.21
C GLU A 404 42.11 -19.76 -17.69
N LYS A 405 42.06 -21.08 -17.55
CA LYS A 405 40.91 -21.91 -17.95
C LYS A 405 39.67 -21.60 -17.11
N GLU A 406 39.83 -21.43 -15.80
CA GLU A 406 38.76 -21.10 -14.86
C GLU A 406 38.26 -19.68 -15.03
N LEU A 407 39.12 -18.72 -15.39
CA LEU A 407 38.77 -17.31 -15.56
C LEU A 407 38.11 -17.01 -16.92
N ALA A 408 38.41 -17.81 -17.96
CA ALA A 408 37.91 -17.57 -19.31
C ALA A 408 36.38 -17.41 -19.42
N PRO A 409 35.52 -18.25 -18.77
CA PRO A 409 34.06 -18.06 -18.82
C PRO A 409 33.60 -16.73 -18.23
N PHE A 410 34.24 -16.28 -17.15
CA PHE A 410 33.91 -14.99 -16.52
C PHE A 410 34.28 -13.81 -17.43
N PHE A 411 35.43 -13.89 -18.08
CA PHE A 411 35.91 -12.85 -19.00
C PHE A 411 35.02 -12.76 -20.24
N GLN A 412 34.66 -13.91 -20.83
CA GLN A 412 33.75 -14.00 -21.96
C GLN A 412 32.37 -13.40 -21.62
N MET A 413 31.86 -13.65 -20.41
CA MET A 413 30.58 -13.11 -19.97
C MET A 413 30.57 -11.56 -19.93
N ILE A 414 31.68 -10.95 -19.49
CA ILE A 414 31.84 -9.48 -19.49
C ILE A 414 31.87 -8.95 -20.92
N GLU A 415 32.62 -9.62 -21.81
CA GLU A 415 32.79 -9.22 -23.22
C GLU A 415 31.50 -9.33 -24.02
N ASP A 416 30.70 -10.36 -23.75
CA ASP A 416 29.38 -10.56 -24.35
C ASP A 416 28.32 -9.60 -23.77
N GLY A 417 28.63 -8.86 -22.71
CA GLY A 417 27.69 -7.97 -22.01
C GLY A 417 26.57 -8.72 -21.27
N SER A 418 26.78 -10.01 -20.99
CA SER A 418 25.82 -10.90 -20.35
C SER A 418 25.54 -10.51 -18.90
N VAL A 419 24.37 -10.92 -18.38
CA VAL A 419 23.91 -10.58 -17.02
C VAL A 419 23.54 -11.84 -16.27
N LEU A 420 23.97 -11.94 -15.00
CA LEU A 420 23.54 -12.96 -14.07
C LEU A 420 22.08 -12.73 -13.67
N ASP A 421 21.20 -13.66 -14.04
CA ASP A 421 19.79 -13.61 -13.65
C ASP A 421 19.57 -14.15 -12.23
N GLY A 422 19.37 -13.24 -11.26
CA GLY A 422 19.07 -13.58 -9.87
C GLY A 422 17.74 -14.32 -9.67
N LYS A 423 16.90 -14.44 -10.71
CA LYS A 423 15.66 -15.19 -10.65
C LYS A 423 15.85 -16.65 -11.01
N THR A 424 16.93 -17.04 -11.66
CA THR A 424 17.13 -18.46 -11.98
C THR A 424 17.38 -19.25 -10.69
N ASP A 425 16.73 -20.40 -10.56
CA ASP A 425 16.93 -21.30 -9.42
C ASP A 425 18.36 -21.86 -9.43
N LEU A 426 19.13 -21.61 -8.37
CA LEU A 426 20.51 -22.07 -8.23
C LEU A 426 20.67 -23.55 -8.52
N ARG A 427 19.70 -24.39 -8.12
CA ARG A 427 19.78 -25.85 -8.33
C ARG A 427 19.87 -26.20 -9.82
N LYS A 428 19.11 -25.49 -10.66
CA LYS A 428 19.12 -25.66 -12.11
C LYS A 428 20.46 -25.22 -12.71
N SER A 429 20.95 -24.04 -12.31
CA SER A 429 22.25 -23.52 -12.77
C SER A 429 23.41 -24.44 -12.41
N TRP A 430 23.33 -25.12 -11.25
CA TRP A 430 24.36 -26.03 -10.76
C TRP A 430 24.18 -27.50 -11.21
N GLY A 431 23.15 -27.78 -12.01
CA GLY A 431 22.89 -29.13 -12.53
C GLY A 431 22.45 -30.13 -11.47
N PHE A 432 21.75 -29.69 -10.43
CA PHE A 432 21.13 -30.57 -9.44
C PHE A 432 19.71 -30.92 -9.86
N ASP A 433 19.36 -32.19 -9.75
CA ASP A 433 17.99 -32.66 -10.01
C ASP A 433 17.04 -32.03 -8.98
N ALA A 434 16.00 -31.34 -9.46
CA ALA A 434 14.89 -30.90 -8.63
C ALA A 434 13.92 -32.07 -8.47
N PRO A 435 13.68 -32.60 -7.26
CA PRO A 435 12.71 -33.67 -7.07
C PRO A 435 11.28 -33.18 -7.33
N ASP A 436 10.44 -34.01 -7.96
CA ASP A 436 9.05 -33.70 -8.35
C ASP A 436 8.07 -33.70 -7.16
N LYS A 437 8.39 -33.02 -6.05
CA LYS A 437 7.43 -32.80 -4.96
C LYS A 437 7.02 -31.34 -4.91
N GLN A 438 5.74 -31.10 -4.65
CA GLN A 438 5.21 -29.76 -4.43
C GLN A 438 5.21 -29.46 -2.92
N TYR A 439 5.73 -28.29 -2.54
CA TYR A 439 5.65 -27.81 -1.16
C TYR A 439 4.30 -27.12 -0.93
N GLU A 440 3.54 -27.62 0.04
CA GLU A 440 2.33 -26.94 0.51
C GLU A 440 2.66 -26.16 1.80
N ARG A 441 2.55 -24.83 1.72
CA ARG A 441 2.81 -23.91 2.85
C ARG A 441 1.83 -24.04 4.02
N GLY A 442 0.86 -24.95 3.94
CA GLY A 442 -0.24 -25.05 4.89
C GLY A 442 -1.17 -23.82 4.88
N LEU A 443 -1.98 -23.72 5.92
CA LEU A 443 -2.94 -22.64 6.12
C LEU A 443 -2.28 -21.53 6.95
N VAL A 444 -1.73 -20.51 6.28
CA VAL A 444 -0.93 -19.46 6.92
C VAL A 444 -1.50 -18.09 6.61
N ILE A 445 -1.53 -17.23 7.63
CA ILE A 445 -1.80 -15.80 7.51
C ILE A 445 -0.60 -15.03 8.03
N GLN A 446 -0.02 -14.21 7.15
CA GLN A 446 1.09 -13.34 7.48
C GLN A 446 0.57 -11.97 7.94
N VAL A 447 0.91 -11.60 9.17
CA VAL A 447 0.42 -10.40 9.84
C VAL A 447 1.62 -9.57 10.35
N PRO A 448 1.75 -8.28 9.97
CA PRO A 448 2.83 -7.41 10.45
C PRO A 448 2.82 -7.23 11.97
N ARG A 449 4.00 -7.03 12.60
CA ARG A 449 4.15 -6.84 14.05
C ARG A 449 3.14 -5.88 14.68
N LYS A 450 3.01 -4.67 14.12
CA LYS A 450 2.11 -3.62 14.64
C LYS A 450 0.66 -4.13 14.75
N THR A 451 0.22 -4.86 13.75
CA THR A 451 -1.13 -5.43 13.67
C THR A 451 -1.27 -6.65 14.59
N ARG A 452 -0.23 -7.51 14.68
CA ARG A 452 -0.19 -8.60 15.66
C ARG A 452 -0.34 -8.09 17.09
N MET A 453 0.40 -7.04 17.46
CA MET A 453 0.31 -6.41 18.78
C MET A 453 -1.07 -5.79 19.03
N LYS A 454 -1.65 -5.08 18.04
CA LYS A 454 -3.01 -4.51 18.14
C LYS A 454 -4.04 -5.59 18.49
N HIS A 455 -3.92 -6.76 17.87
CA HIS A 455 -4.89 -7.86 18.02
C HIS A 455 -4.42 -8.97 18.99
N GLN A 456 -3.35 -8.73 19.76
CA GLN A 456 -2.79 -9.67 20.75
C GLN A 456 -2.46 -11.06 20.17
N LEU A 457 -2.03 -11.10 18.91
CA LEU A 457 -1.64 -12.32 18.22
C LEU A 457 -0.18 -12.65 18.48
N LYS A 458 0.11 -13.94 18.68
CA LYS A 458 1.48 -14.46 18.81
C LYS A 458 1.92 -15.15 17.53
N GLU A 459 3.23 -15.17 17.30
CA GLU A 459 3.83 -15.99 16.26
C GLU A 459 3.57 -17.48 16.49
N GLY A 460 3.37 -18.23 15.41
CA GLY A 460 3.15 -19.67 15.45
C GLY A 460 1.81 -20.09 16.06
N GLN A 461 1.06 -19.16 16.65
CA GLN A 461 -0.27 -19.38 17.19
C GLN A 461 -1.22 -19.82 16.08
N GLU A 462 -1.98 -20.88 16.33
CA GLU A 462 -3.14 -21.21 15.51
C GLU A 462 -4.35 -20.38 15.95
N THR A 463 -5.07 -19.82 14.99
CA THR A 463 -6.34 -19.15 15.24
C THR A 463 -7.35 -19.46 14.13
N TYR A 464 -8.62 -19.22 14.42
CA TYR A 464 -9.68 -19.25 13.42
C TYR A 464 -9.64 -17.97 12.59
N VAL A 465 -9.67 -18.14 11.28
CA VAL A 465 -9.77 -17.07 10.29
C VAL A 465 -11.12 -17.21 9.59
N CYS A 466 -11.94 -16.17 9.69
CA CYS A 466 -13.27 -16.10 9.13
C CYS A 466 -13.27 -15.16 7.93
N ALA A 467 -13.94 -15.50 6.85
CA ALA A 467 -14.16 -14.61 5.72
C ALA A 467 -15.62 -14.73 5.27
N GLY A 468 -16.44 -13.71 5.57
CA GLY A 468 -17.89 -13.87 5.46
C GLY A 468 -18.38 -14.92 6.45
N LYS A 469 -18.99 -16.00 5.95
CA LYS A 469 -19.36 -17.18 6.75
C LYS A 469 -18.40 -18.38 6.60
N ALA A 470 -17.38 -18.28 5.74
CA ALA A 470 -16.35 -19.31 5.65
C ALA A 470 -15.39 -19.20 6.85
N ILE A 471 -14.96 -20.33 7.38
CA ILE A 471 -14.06 -20.42 8.54
C ILE A 471 -12.98 -21.44 8.23
N SER A 472 -11.73 -21.10 8.53
CA SER A 472 -10.59 -22.01 8.45
C SER A 472 -9.63 -21.76 9.61
N LYS A 473 -8.89 -22.78 10.05
CA LYS A 473 -7.78 -22.57 11.00
C LYS A 473 -6.54 -22.15 10.22
N ALA A 474 -5.81 -21.17 10.73
CA ALA A 474 -4.53 -20.76 10.15
C ALA A 474 -3.50 -20.46 11.23
N GLN A 475 -2.24 -20.70 10.89
CA GLN A 475 -1.09 -20.30 11.69
C GLN A 475 -0.73 -18.83 11.40
N ILE A 476 -0.47 -18.06 12.47
CA ILE A 476 0.03 -16.70 12.37
C ILE A 476 1.54 -16.72 12.10
N ARG A 477 1.97 -16.03 11.05
CA ARG A 477 3.38 -15.80 10.72
C ARG A 477 3.66 -14.30 10.53
N PRO A 478 4.92 -13.84 10.67
CA PRO A 478 5.28 -12.45 10.38
C PRO A 478 5.15 -12.16 8.88
N TYR A 479 4.86 -10.90 8.53
CA TYR A 479 4.89 -10.46 7.14
C TYR A 479 6.28 -9.92 6.78
N PRO A 480 7.02 -10.53 5.84
CA PRO A 480 8.42 -10.22 5.60
C PRO A 480 8.70 -8.79 5.14
N PHE A 481 7.72 -8.11 4.55
CA PHE A 481 7.93 -6.78 4.00
C PHE A 481 7.23 -5.70 4.84
N SER A 482 7.08 -5.92 6.14
CA SER A 482 6.40 -4.98 7.06
C SER A 482 7.05 -3.60 7.13
N PHE A 483 8.37 -3.52 6.91
CA PHE A 483 9.11 -2.26 6.79
C PHE A 483 8.72 -1.40 5.57
N ARG A 484 8.05 -1.99 4.55
CA ARG A 484 7.48 -1.27 3.41
C ARG A 484 6.04 -0.86 3.65
N ASN A 485 5.24 -1.81 4.12
CA ASN A 485 3.83 -1.60 4.39
C ASN A 485 3.41 -2.44 5.60
N SER A 486 3.23 -1.75 6.73
CA SER A 486 2.88 -2.35 8.01
C SER A 486 1.39 -2.70 8.13
N ASN A 487 0.59 -2.46 7.09
CA ASN A 487 -0.85 -2.71 7.08
C ASN A 487 -1.28 -3.81 6.07
N VAL A 488 -0.33 -4.50 5.44
CA VAL A 488 -0.65 -5.58 4.47
C VAL A 488 -0.79 -6.91 5.19
N ILE A 489 -1.83 -7.64 4.84
CA ILE A 489 -2.09 -9.00 5.28
C ILE A 489 -1.99 -9.91 4.08
N GLN A 490 -1.25 -11.01 4.22
CA GLN A 490 -1.06 -11.98 3.14
C GLN A 490 -1.56 -13.35 3.60
N LEU A 491 -2.25 -14.05 2.70
CA LEU A 491 -2.84 -15.35 2.94
C LEU A 491 -2.14 -16.37 2.03
N SER A 492 -1.83 -17.55 2.55
CA SER A 492 -1.34 -18.64 1.70
C SER A 492 -2.39 -19.04 0.65
N PRO A 493 -1.97 -19.54 -0.53
CA PRO A 493 -2.91 -20.03 -1.55
C PRO A 493 -3.90 -21.07 -1.02
N SER A 494 -3.44 -21.99 -0.16
CA SER A 494 -4.28 -23.00 0.50
C SER A 494 -5.32 -22.37 1.41
N LEU A 495 -4.97 -21.31 2.17
CA LEU A 495 -5.92 -20.60 3.02
C LEU A 495 -6.95 -19.82 2.19
N ARG A 496 -6.53 -19.18 1.08
CA ARG A 496 -7.46 -18.54 0.14
C ARG A 496 -8.46 -19.53 -0.43
N LYS A 497 -7.97 -20.69 -0.90
CA LYS A 497 -8.82 -21.76 -1.43
C LYS A 497 -9.79 -22.29 -0.37
N ALA A 498 -9.32 -22.54 0.86
CA ALA A 498 -10.15 -22.99 1.97
C ALA A 498 -11.27 -22.00 2.32
N LEU A 499 -11.02 -20.69 2.17
CA LEU A 499 -11.99 -19.63 2.42
C LEU A 499 -12.76 -19.16 1.16
N SER A 500 -12.53 -19.80 0.00
CA SER A 500 -13.10 -19.41 -1.30
C SER A 500 -12.83 -17.94 -1.68
N LEU A 501 -11.63 -17.46 -1.40
CA LEU A 501 -11.23 -16.07 -1.63
C LEU A 501 -10.46 -15.89 -2.94
N PRO A 502 -10.66 -14.77 -3.65
CA PRO A 502 -9.88 -14.47 -4.84
C PRO A 502 -8.44 -14.07 -4.50
N ASP A 503 -7.51 -14.38 -5.40
CA ASP A 503 -6.07 -14.11 -5.21
C ASP A 503 -5.73 -12.61 -5.15
N TYR A 504 -6.48 -11.79 -5.88
CA TYR A 504 -6.24 -10.34 -5.96
C TYR A 504 -6.69 -9.56 -4.73
N TRP A 505 -7.49 -10.16 -3.83
CA TRP A 505 -8.07 -9.43 -2.70
C TRP A 505 -7.11 -9.43 -1.50
N ILE A 506 -6.82 -8.22 -1.01
CA ILE A 506 -5.99 -7.99 0.18
C ILE A 506 -6.92 -7.50 1.30
N PRO A 507 -7.27 -8.38 2.26
CA PRO A 507 -8.29 -8.08 3.27
C PRO A 507 -7.78 -7.12 4.35
N LYS A 508 -8.72 -6.45 5.02
CA LYS A 508 -8.49 -5.95 6.38
C LYS A 508 -8.80 -7.06 7.38
N ILE A 509 -8.17 -6.96 8.54
CA ILE A 509 -8.47 -7.84 9.67
C ILE A 509 -9.18 -7.06 10.77
N SER A 510 -10.17 -7.71 11.37
CA SER A 510 -10.71 -7.37 12.67
C SER A 510 -10.55 -8.59 13.58
N SER A 511 -10.56 -8.40 14.89
CA SER A 511 -10.54 -9.52 15.85
C SER A 511 -11.80 -9.44 16.69
N SER A 512 -12.67 -10.45 16.55
CA SER A 512 -13.84 -10.63 17.41
C SER A 512 -13.69 -11.96 18.13
N THR A 513 -13.75 -11.92 19.47
CA THR A 513 -13.80 -13.14 20.31
C THR A 513 -12.67 -14.17 20.06
N GLY A 514 -11.47 -13.71 19.68
CA GLY A 514 -10.29 -14.56 19.46
C GLY A 514 -10.12 -15.13 18.05
N ALA A 515 -11.09 -14.92 17.15
CA ALA A 515 -10.97 -15.24 15.72
C ALA A 515 -10.64 -13.99 14.90
N LEU A 516 -9.86 -14.16 13.83
CA LEU A 516 -9.57 -13.10 12.86
C LEU A 516 -10.62 -13.08 11.78
N VAL A 517 -11.26 -11.93 11.59
CA VAL A 517 -12.27 -11.74 10.55
C VAL A 517 -11.65 -10.97 9.39
N LEU A 518 -11.65 -11.57 8.20
CA LEU A 518 -11.23 -11.00 6.91
C LEU A 518 -12.41 -10.36 6.19
N GLY A 519 -12.27 -9.11 5.77
CA GLY A 519 -13.42 -8.39 5.24
C GLY A 519 -13.33 -6.88 5.35
N PRO A 520 -14.49 -6.19 5.29
CA PRO A 520 -15.84 -6.77 5.11
C PRO A 520 -16.07 -7.45 3.73
N ILE A 521 -16.95 -8.46 3.70
CA ILE A 521 -17.45 -9.10 2.46
C ILE A 521 -18.94 -8.80 2.29
N LEU A 522 -19.31 -8.12 1.22
CA LEU A 522 -20.68 -7.70 0.90
C LEU A 522 -21.18 -8.42 -0.35
N GLY A 523 -22.31 -9.11 -0.24
CA GLY A 523 -23.02 -9.72 -1.37
C GLY A 523 -24.19 -8.83 -1.80
N ILE A 524 -24.28 -8.52 -3.10
CA ILE A 524 -25.41 -7.78 -3.67
C ILE A 524 -26.36 -8.78 -4.33
N LEU A 525 -27.56 -8.93 -3.78
CA LEU A 525 -28.60 -9.80 -4.32
C LEU A 525 -29.39 -9.02 -5.37
N ALA A 526 -29.28 -9.38 -6.65
CA ALA A 526 -29.93 -8.66 -7.76
C ALA A 526 -30.20 -9.58 -8.96
N GLU A 527 -31.19 -9.24 -9.79
CA GLU A 527 -31.59 -10.02 -10.99
C GLU A 527 -30.80 -9.56 -12.24
N ARG A 528 -30.42 -10.51 -13.09
CA ARG A 528 -29.78 -10.28 -14.39
C ARG A 528 -30.82 -10.23 -15.53
N PRO A 529 -30.62 -9.41 -16.57
CA PRO A 529 -29.51 -8.45 -16.74
C PRO A 529 -29.64 -7.26 -15.78
N PHE A 530 -28.52 -6.72 -15.31
CA PHE A 530 -28.52 -5.65 -14.29
C PHE A 530 -29.00 -4.28 -14.80
N GLU A 531 -29.22 -4.12 -16.12
CA GLU A 531 -29.69 -2.91 -16.78
C GLU A 531 -29.09 -1.61 -16.20
N ARG A 532 -29.94 -0.66 -15.78
CA ARG A 532 -29.55 0.64 -15.20
C ARG A 532 -28.77 0.50 -13.88
N GLN A 533 -28.90 -0.63 -13.16
CA GLN A 533 -28.19 -0.89 -11.91
C GLN A 533 -26.71 -1.27 -12.13
N GLY A 534 -26.33 -1.78 -13.29
CA GLY A 534 -24.96 -2.22 -13.57
C GLY A 534 -23.91 -1.13 -13.32
N THR A 535 -24.19 0.10 -13.76
CA THR A 535 -23.30 1.26 -13.53
C THR A 535 -23.21 1.68 -12.06
N TYR A 536 -24.25 1.39 -11.27
CA TYR A 536 -24.26 1.64 -9.84
C TYR A 536 -23.44 0.59 -9.09
N PHE A 537 -23.59 -0.70 -9.42
CA PHE A 537 -22.79 -1.78 -8.84
C PHE A 537 -21.30 -1.62 -9.14
N GLN A 538 -20.93 -1.30 -10.39
CA GLN A 538 -19.52 -1.02 -10.75
C GLN A 538 -18.94 0.13 -9.92
N HIS A 539 -19.72 1.19 -9.72
CA HIS A 539 -19.29 2.33 -8.91
C HIS A 539 -19.09 1.96 -7.44
N LEU A 540 -20.04 1.21 -6.87
CA LEU A 540 -19.96 0.71 -5.51
C LEU A 540 -18.75 -0.21 -5.31
N SER A 541 -18.54 -1.18 -6.21
CA SER A 541 -17.40 -2.09 -6.19
C SER A 541 -16.05 -1.37 -6.31
N LYS A 542 -15.98 -0.28 -7.09
CA LYS A 542 -14.75 0.53 -7.20
C LYS A 542 -14.40 1.21 -5.86
N ILE A 543 -15.38 1.78 -5.17
CA ILE A 543 -15.16 2.41 -3.85
C ILE A 543 -14.86 1.33 -2.80
N ALA A 544 -15.53 0.19 -2.86
CA ALA A 544 -15.28 -0.94 -1.98
C ALA A 544 -13.84 -1.47 -2.10
N LYS A 545 -13.32 -1.58 -3.32
CA LYS A 545 -11.92 -1.98 -3.57
C LYS A 545 -10.92 -1.01 -2.92
N GLN A 546 -11.19 0.30 -2.95
CA GLN A 546 -10.37 1.30 -2.24
C GLN A 546 -10.44 1.15 -0.72
N LYS A 547 -11.54 0.61 -0.19
CA LYS A 547 -11.75 0.30 1.23
C LYS A 547 -11.35 -1.12 1.62
N GLN A 548 -10.72 -1.87 0.70
CA GLN A 548 -10.34 -3.27 0.87
C GLN A 548 -11.51 -4.21 1.18
N MET A 549 -12.73 -3.84 0.81
CA MET A 549 -13.92 -4.67 0.90
C MET A 549 -14.08 -5.54 -0.33
N LEU A 550 -14.50 -6.79 -0.14
CA LEU A 550 -14.88 -7.67 -1.24
C LEU A 550 -16.37 -7.50 -1.54
N VAL A 551 -16.71 -7.15 -2.78
CA VAL A 551 -18.10 -6.98 -3.23
C VAL A 551 -18.35 -7.81 -4.47
N TYR A 552 -19.38 -8.63 -4.43
CA TYR A 552 -19.85 -9.41 -5.59
C TYR A 552 -21.38 -9.36 -5.71
N VAL A 553 -21.87 -9.49 -6.94
CA VAL A 553 -23.31 -9.52 -7.26
C VAL A 553 -23.73 -10.95 -7.60
N PHE A 554 -24.90 -11.39 -7.13
CA PHE A 554 -25.43 -12.74 -7.34
C PHE A 554 -26.97 -12.79 -7.41
N GLU A 555 -27.49 -13.85 -8.02
CA GLU A 555 -28.92 -14.21 -8.08
C GLU A 555 -29.23 -15.39 -7.13
N PRO A 556 -30.51 -15.64 -6.77
CA PRO A 556 -30.89 -16.81 -5.97
C PRO A 556 -30.35 -18.15 -6.49
N LYS A 557 -30.37 -18.34 -7.81
CA LYS A 557 -29.87 -19.57 -8.47
C LYS A 557 -28.35 -19.75 -8.41
N ASP A 558 -27.61 -18.71 -8.07
CA ASP A 558 -26.15 -18.74 -7.98
C ASP A 558 -25.65 -19.29 -6.61
N ILE A 559 -26.57 -19.52 -5.67
CA ILE A 559 -26.27 -19.97 -4.31
C ILE A 559 -26.08 -21.49 -4.29
N MET A 560 -24.90 -21.93 -3.86
CA MET A 560 -24.59 -23.34 -3.57
C MET A 560 -24.76 -23.57 -2.07
N TRP A 561 -25.96 -23.98 -1.66
CA TRP A 561 -26.34 -24.11 -0.24
C TRP A 561 -25.49 -25.14 0.52
N ASP A 562 -25.15 -26.27 -0.11
CA ASP A 562 -24.41 -27.36 0.54
C ASP A 562 -22.98 -26.98 0.90
N THR A 563 -22.33 -26.16 0.06
CA THR A 563 -20.95 -25.72 0.26
C THR A 563 -20.85 -24.32 0.87
N GLN A 564 -21.98 -23.64 1.09
CA GLN A 564 -22.04 -22.25 1.56
C GLN A 564 -21.21 -21.29 0.70
N GLN A 565 -21.27 -21.51 -0.61
CA GLN A 565 -20.58 -20.70 -1.62
C GLN A 565 -21.58 -20.06 -2.57
N ILE A 566 -21.17 -18.97 -3.22
CA ILE A 566 -21.99 -18.23 -4.17
C ILE A 566 -21.18 -17.98 -5.44
N LYS A 567 -21.74 -18.32 -6.60
CA LYS A 567 -21.21 -17.84 -7.88
C LYS A 567 -21.53 -16.35 -8.00
N GLY A 568 -20.51 -15.51 -8.07
CA GLY A 568 -20.69 -14.06 -8.08
C GLY A 568 -19.94 -13.38 -9.22
N THR A 569 -20.32 -12.14 -9.48
CA THR A 569 -19.59 -11.25 -10.39
C THR A 569 -19.03 -10.06 -9.61
N THR A 570 -17.72 -9.85 -9.72
CA THR A 570 -16.97 -8.72 -9.14
C THR A 570 -16.59 -7.73 -10.24
N ILE A 571 -15.90 -6.63 -9.87
CA ILE A 571 -15.32 -5.70 -10.86
C ILE A 571 -14.17 -6.33 -11.66
N ASP A 572 -13.52 -7.36 -11.12
CA ASP A 572 -12.36 -8.03 -11.70
C ASP A 572 -12.73 -9.34 -12.43
N GLY A 573 -14.02 -9.75 -12.41
CA GLY A 573 -14.53 -10.94 -13.12
C GLY A 573 -15.51 -11.78 -12.31
N GLU A 574 -15.96 -12.88 -12.92
CA GLU A 574 -16.78 -13.90 -12.24
C GLU A 574 -15.92 -14.84 -11.38
N GLY A 575 -16.48 -15.38 -10.32
CA GLY A 575 -15.81 -16.32 -9.43
C GLY A 575 -16.76 -17.01 -8.45
N ILE A 576 -16.20 -17.85 -7.59
CA ILE A 576 -16.91 -18.49 -6.48
C ILE A 576 -16.42 -17.84 -5.18
N PHE A 577 -17.35 -17.38 -4.36
CA PHE A 577 -17.08 -16.63 -3.14
C PHE A 577 -17.76 -17.30 -1.93
N PRO A 578 -17.26 -17.10 -0.70
CA PRO A 578 -17.96 -17.56 0.48
C PRO A 578 -19.25 -16.76 0.67
N PHE A 579 -20.21 -17.33 1.41
CA PHE A 579 -21.37 -16.58 1.90
C PHE A 579 -20.92 -15.25 2.53
N PRO A 580 -21.58 -14.12 2.19
CA PRO A 580 -21.08 -12.81 2.55
C PRO A 580 -21.31 -12.55 4.04
N ALA A 581 -20.59 -11.56 4.57
CA ALA A 581 -20.80 -11.10 5.94
C ALA A 581 -22.09 -10.27 6.08
N VAL A 582 -22.53 -9.63 4.98
CA VAL A 582 -23.72 -8.79 4.90
C VAL A 582 -24.29 -8.82 3.49
N ILE A 583 -25.61 -8.71 3.35
CA ILE A 583 -26.31 -8.69 2.06
C ILE A 583 -26.90 -7.29 1.79
N TYR A 584 -26.70 -6.81 0.57
CA TYR A 584 -27.44 -5.67 0.04
C TYR A 584 -28.46 -6.15 -0.98
N ASP A 585 -29.73 -6.18 -0.58
CA ASP A 585 -30.81 -6.66 -1.43
C ASP A 585 -31.29 -5.58 -2.41
N ARG A 586 -30.94 -5.79 -3.68
CA ARG A 586 -31.33 -4.98 -4.85
C ARG A 586 -32.19 -5.75 -5.85
N HIS A 587 -32.84 -6.82 -5.38
CA HIS A 587 -33.78 -7.60 -6.16
C HIS A 587 -35.18 -6.95 -6.11
N PHE A 588 -35.68 -6.47 -7.25
CA PHE A 588 -37.00 -5.84 -7.32
C PHE A 588 -38.14 -6.88 -7.42
N ARG A 589 -39.39 -6.43 -7.29
CA ARG A 589 -40.58 -7.32 -7.32
C ARG A 589 -40.73 -7.95 -8.71
N THR A 590 -40.86 -9.28 -8.75
CA THR A 590 -41.02 -10.10 -9.96
C THR A 590 -42.41 -10.76 -9.99
N THR A 591 -42.69 -11.59 -11.01
CA THR A 591 -43.97 -12.32 -11.11
C THR A 591 -44.21 -13.24 -9.90
N LEU A 592 -45.48 -13.63 -9.67
CA LEU A 592 -45.89 -14.43 -8.50
C LEU A 592 -45.03 -15.70 -8.27
N LYS A 593 -44.56 -16.35 -9.35
CA LYS A 593 -43.71 -17.55 -9.27
C LYS A 593 -42.34 -17.24 -8.66
N TYR A 594 -41.67 -16.19 -9.13
CA TYR A 594 -40.36 -15.78 -8.64
C TYR A 594 -40.43 -15.10 -7.27
N LYS A 595 -41.59 -14.55 -6.89
CA LYS A 595 -41.83 -13.98 -5.55
C LYS A 595 -41.61 -15.03 -4.44
N ARG A 596 -42.03 -16.29 -4.63
CA ARG A 596 -41.85 -17.33 -3.60
C ARG A 596 -40.37 -17.72 -3.42
N GLU A 597 -39.65 -17.93 -4.52
CA GLU A 597 -38.23 -18.32 -4.50
C GLU A 597 -37.35 -17.25 -3.82
N ILE A 598 -37.61 -15.97 -4.10
CA ILE A 598 -36.84 -14.88 -3.49
C ILE A 598 -37.12 -14.73 -1.99
N GLU A 599 -38.39 -14.87 -1.55
CA GLU A 599 -38.70 -14.82 -0.12
C GLU A 599 -38.11 -16.03 0.63
N GLU A 600 -38.15 -17.24 0.06
CA GLU A 600 -37.49 -18.42 0.63
C GLU A 600 -35.97 -18.21 0.74
N THR A 601 -35.36 -17.60 -0.28
CA THR A 601 -33.93 -17.27 -0.29
C THR A 601 -33.57 -16.26 0.80
N ARG A 602 -34.35 -15.17 0.91
CA ARG A 602 -34.18 -14.16 1.96
C ARG A 602 -34.29 -14.77 3.35
N ALA A 603 -35.34 -15.56 3.59
CA ALA A 603 -35.57 -16.20 4.87
C ALA A 603 -34.43 -17.16 5.25
N LYS A 604 -33.94 -17.97 4.30
CA LYS A 604 -32.77 -18.83 4.54
C LYS A 604 -31.53 -18.03 4.89
N LEU A 605 -31.17 -17.03 4.09
CA LEU A 605 -29.97 -16.21 4.33
C LEU A 605 -30.05 -15.47 5.67
N GLN A 606 -31.21 -14.93 6.02
CA GLN A 606 -31.42 -14.15 7.24
C GLN A 606 -31.48 -15.03 8.50
N PHE A 607 -32.32 -16.06 8.51
CA PHE A 607 -32.66 -16.80 9.73
C PHE A 607 -31.90 -18.13 9.89
N VAL A 608 -31.48 -18.76 8.80
CA VAL A 608 -30.71 -20.02 8.87
C VAL A 608 -29.21 -19.73 8.93
N TYR A 609 -28.72 -18.83 8.07
CA TYR A 609 -27.29 -18.48 7.98
C TYR A 609 -26.91 -17.24 8.79
N ASN A 610 -27.89 -16.56 9.41
CA ASN A 610 -27.68 -15.37 10.24
C ASN A 610 -26.86 -14.29 9.51
N ILE A 611 -27.16 -14.05 8.24
CA ILE A 611 -26.51 -13.00 7.44
C ILE A 611 -27.38 -11.74 7.53
N PRO A 612 -26.86 -10.64 8.12
CA PRO A 612 -27.60 -9.40 8.20
C PRO A 612 -27.82 -8.80 6.80
N PHE A 613 -28.97 -8.15 6.64
CA PHE A 613 -29.31 -7.39 5.45
C PHE A 613 -29.11 -5.91 5.74
N LEU A 614 -28.51 -5.17 4.80
CA LEU A 614 -28.40 -3.72 4.90
C LEU A 614 -29.79 -3.08 5.02
N ASN A 615 -30.71 -3.52 4.17
CA ASN A 615 -32.14 -3.24 4.28
C ASN A 615 -32.87 -4.59 4.36
N PRO A 616 -33.52 -4.92 5.49
CA PRO A 616 -34.15 -6.21 5.71
C PRO A 616 -35.44 -6.36 4.90
N PRO A 617 -35.90 -7.61 4.62
CA PRO A 617 -37.15 -7.86 3.90
C PRO A 617 -38.37 -7.16 4.50
N THR A 618 -38.45 -7.06 5.84
CA THR A 618 -39.52 -6.35 6.57
C THR A 618 -39.66 -4.88 6.17
N LEU A 619 -38.57 -4.21 5.79
CA LEU A 619 -38.62 -2.84 5.25
C LEU A 619 -39.34 -2.81 3.90
N PHE A 620 -39.14 -3.81 3.05
CA PHE A 620 -39.78 -3.89 1.73
C PHE A 620 -41.27 -4.24 1.84
N GLU A 621 -41.65 -4.95 2.90
CA GLU A 621 -43.06 -5.21 3.23
C GLU A 621 -43.77 -3.93 3.62
N ILE A 622 -43.23 -3.17 4.58
CA ILE A 622 -43.88 -1.96 5.12
C ILE A 622 -43.94 -0.81 4.10
N THR A 623 -42.83 -0.54 3.40
CA THR A 623 -42.74 0.53 2.41
C THR A 623 -43.41 0.18 1.08
N GLY A 624 -43.61 -1.11 0.82
CA GLY A 624 -44.18 -1.62 -0.41
C GLY A 624 -45.70 -1.72 -0.42
N ASN A 625 -46.36 -1.35 0.69
CA ASN A 625 -47.80 -1.22 0.85
C ASN A 625 -48.14 0.21 1.31
N LYS A 626 -48.84 0.97 0.46
CA LYS A 626 -49.14 2.38 0.72
C LYS A 626 -49.98 2.60 1.97
N TRP A 627 -50.92 1.69 2.28
CA TRP A 627 -51.75 1.80 3.48
C TRP A 627 -50.92 1.54 4.73
N SER A 628 -50.15 0.46 4.77
CA SER A 628 -49.28 0.14 5.91
C SER A 628 -48.28 1.27 6.21
N SER A 629 -47.67 1.85 5.18
CA SER A 629 -46.79 3.01 5.37
C SER A 629 -47.55 4.25 5.87
N HIS A 630 -48.78 4.48 5.41
CA HIS A 630 -49.57 5.64 5.83
C HIS A 630 -50.02 5.49 7.29
N GLU A 631 -50.53 4.32 7.66
CA GLU A 631 -50.98 3.99 9.01
C GLU A 631 -49.85 4.20 10.03
N LEU A 632 -48.68 3.62 9.79
CA LEU A 632 -47.50 3.81 10.64
C LEU A 632 -47.12 5.30 10.78
N LEU A 633 -47.06 6.03 9.68
CA LEU A 633 -46.67 7.44 9.73
C LEU A 633 -47.74 8.33 10.37
N SER A 634 -49.02 7.97 10.26
CA SER A 634 -50.13 8.81 10.73
C SER A 634 -50.13 9.04 12.23
N GLU A 635 -49.52 8.13 13.01
CA GLU A 635 -49.41 8.25 14.46
C GLU A 635 -48.60 9.47 14.93
N LYS A 636 -47.53 9.82 14.20
CA LYS A 636 -46.60 10.90 14.57
C LYS A 636 -46.51 12.03 13.54
N PHE A 637 -46.95 11.80 12.30
CA PHE A 637 -46.74 12.70 11.16
C PHE A 637 -48.02 13.01 10.39
N SER A 638 -49.21 12.92 11.02
CA SER A 638 -50.51 13.22 10.39
C SER A 638 -50.52 14.54 9.62
N ASP A 639 -49.94 15.60 10.20
CA ASP A 639 -49.92 16.94 9.59
C ASP A 639 -49.07 16.99 8.31
N TYR A 640 -48.08 16.11 8.21
CA TYR A 640 -47.21 15.95 7.04
C TYR A 640 -47.74 14.94 6.03
N LEU A 641 -48.89 14.31 6.29
CA LEU A 641 -49.50 13.36 5.35
C LEU A 641 -50.69 13.98 4.63
N PRO A 642 -50.99 13.52 3.41
CA PRO A 642 -52.29 13.77 2.80
C PRO A 642 -53.39 12.98 3.50
N ASP A 643 -54.58 13.56 3.62
CA ASP A 643 -55.77 12.82 4.04
C ASP A 643 -55.97 11.60 3.11
N THR A 644 -55.97 10.42 3.72
CA THR A 644 -55.96 9.14 3.01
C THR A 644 -56.88 8.16 3.72
N ARG A 645 -57.73 7.47 2.94
CA ARG A 645 -58.63 6.42 3.42
C ARG A 645 -58.42 5.13 2.64
N LEU A 646 -58.61 4.00 3.32
CA LEU A 646 -58.69 2.71 2.66
C LEU A 646 -60.05 2.62 1.92
N LEU A 647 -60.03 2.25 0.62
CA LEU A 647 -61.24 2.12 -0.19
C LEU A 647 -61.92 0.77 0.08
N ASN A 648 -62.79 0.74 1.07
CA ASN A 648 -63.59 -0.44 1.41
C ASN A 648 -64.92 -0.40 0.66
N GLU A 649 -65.66 0.70 0.81
CA GLU A 649 -67.01 0.89 0.29
C GLU A 649 -67.05 2.03 -0.76
N PRO A 650 -68.08 2.08 -1.64
CA PRO A 650 -68.24 3.19 -2.59
C PRO A 650 -68.32 4.57 -1.94
N GLU A 651 -68.85 4.65 -0.72
CA GLU A 651 -69.04 5.88 0.05
C GLU A 651 -67.71 6.57 0.39
N ASP A 652 -66.63 5.79 0.59
CA ASP A 652 -65.29 6.33 0.85
C ASP A 652 -64.80 7.23 -0.29
N LEU A 653 -65.20 6.91 -1.53
CA LEU A 653 -64.84 7.67 -2.73
C LEU A 653 -65.66 8.96 -2.85
N THR A 654 -66.97 8.88 -2.62
CA THR A 654 -67.86 10.06 -2.62
C THR A 654 -67.45 11.05 -1.54
N ASP A 655 -67.17 10.57 -0.32
CA ASP A 655 -66.91 11.42 0.83
C ASP A 655 -65.59 12.17 0.67
N MET A 656 -64.54 11.47 0.23
CA MET A 656 -63.25 12.09 -0.06
C MET A 656 -63.35 13.09 -1.21
N LEU A 657 -64.14 12.79 -2.26
CA LEU A 657 -64.35 13.71 -3.37
C LEU A 657 -65.12 14.96 -2.93
N ASN A 658 -66.17 14.81 -2.12
CA ASN A 658 -66.95 15.94 -1.59
C ASN A 658 -66.13 16.81 -0.65
N LEU A 659 -65.27 16.20 0.17
CA LEU A 659 -64.43 16.91 1.14
C LEU A 659 -63.32 17.72 0.47
N HIS A 660 -62.63 17.13 -0.52
CA HIS A 660 -61.42 17.72 -1.10
C HIS A 660 -61.61 18.31 -2.51
N GLY A 661 -62.68 17.95 -3.20
CA GLY A 661 -62.96 18.31 -4.60
C GLY A 661 -62.05 17.62 -5.63
N GLU A 662 -60.88 17.13 -5.23
CA GLU A 662 -59.94 16.44 -6.10
C GLU A 662 -59.20 15.34 -5.32
N ILE A 663 -59.18 14.13 -5.88
CA ILE A 663 -58.65 12.92 -5.22
C ILE A 663 -57.87 12.03 -6.18
N PHE A 664 -56.98 11.22 -5.60
CA PHE A 664 -56.31 10.12 -6.28
C PHE A 664 -56.75 8.78 -5.69
N VAL A 665 -57.14 7.86 -6.57
CA VAL A 665 -57.40 6.46 -6.24
C VAL A 665 -56.19 5.64 -6.66
N LYS A 666 -55.50 5.03 -5.69
CA LYS A 666 -54.21 4.34 -5.90
C LYS A 666 -54.26 2.91 -5.39
N PRO A 667 -53.71 1.91 -6.11
CA PRO A 667 -53.63 0.55 -5.58
C PRO A 667 -52.64 0.49 -4.41
N LEU A 668 -52.91 -0.38 -3.41
CA LEU A 668 -52.02 -0.54 -2.23
C LEU A 668 -50.60 -0.89 -2.66
N GLU A 669 -50.49 -1.84 -3.60
CA GLU A 669 -49.23 -2.27 -4.20
C GLU A 669 -49.12 -1.76 -5.64
N GLY A 670 -47.92 -1.35 -6.05
CA GLY A 670 -47.62 -0.91 -7.42
C GLY A 670 -46.61 0.23 -7.46
N ALA A 671 -45.88 0.33 -8.56
CA ALA A 671 -44.83 1.33 -8.80
C ALA A 671 -45.09 2.12 -10.10
N LEU A 672 -44.36 3.22 -10.30
CA LEU A 672 -44.39 4.05 -11.53
C LEU A 672 -45.80 4.59 -11.89
N SER A 673 -46.59 4.96 -10.89
CA SER A 673 -47.96 5.46 -11.05
C SER A 673 -48.94 4.50 -11.75
N LYS A 674 -48.59 3.21 -11.88
CA LYS A 674 -49.43 2.24 -12.58
C LYS A 674 -50.74 2.00 -11.83
N GLY A 675 -51.86 2.14 -12.53
CA GLY A 675 -53.21 1.94 -12.00
C GLY A 675 -53.73 3.09 -11.12
N ILE A 676 -53.11 4.27 -11.16
CA ILE A 676 -53.64 5.47 -10.48
C ILE A 676 -54.75 6.10 -11.32
N THR A 677 -55.85 6.46 -10.66
CA THR A 677 -56.95 7.23 -11.22
C THR A 677 -57.05 8.57 -10.49
N ARG A 678 -57.04 9.67 -11.23
CA ARG A 678 -57.28 11.03 -10.71
C ARG A 678 -58.73 11.40 -10.96
N VAL A 679 -59.42 11.91 -9.95
CA VAL A 679 -60.82 12.35 -10.05
C VAL A 679 -60.90 13.80 -9.56
N ILE A 680 -61.56 14.66 -10.34
CA ILE A 680 -61.75 16.07 -10.03
C ILE A 680 -63.23 16.45 -10.18
N GLN A 681 -63.76 17.17 -9.21
CA GLN A 681 -65.09 17.75 -9.22
C GLN A 681 -64.98 19.25 -9.50
N LEU A 682 -65.52 19.67 -10.64
CA LEU A 682 -65.60 21.06 -11.07
C LEU A 682 -67.07 21.50 -11.11
N ASN A 683 -67.32 22.81 -11.22
CA ASN A 683 -68.68 23.34 -11.40
C ASN A 683 -69.37 22.76 -12.65
N SER A 684 -68.59 22.31 -13.65
CA SER A 684 -69.07 21.70 -14.89
C SER A 684 -69.35 20.20 -14.80
N GLY A 685 -69.08 19.56 -13.66
CA GLY A 685 -69.29 18.12 -13.46
C GLY A 685 -68.07 17.41 -12.86
N ILE A 686 -68.14 16.09 -12.82
CA ILE A 686 -67.06 15.23 -12.32
C ILE A 686 -66.26 14.72 -13.52
N PHE A 687 -64.94 14.74 -13.41
CA PHE A 687 -64.04 14.24 -14.43
C PHE A 687 -63.07 13.26 -13.81
N TRP A 688 -62.76 12.20 -14.53
CA TRP A 688 -61.72 11.26 -14.12
C TRP A 688 -60.69 11.04 -15.23
N MET A 689 -59.48 10.70 -14.83
CA MET A 689 -58.38 10.37 -15.73
C MET A 689 -57.69 9.13 -15.20
N ASN A 690 -57.56 8.10 -16.04
CA ASN A 690 -56.78 6.91 -15.76
C ASN A 690 -55.43 6.95 -16.51
N GLU A 691 -54.49 6.15 -16.02
CA GLU A 691 -53.15 6.00 -16.60
C GLU A 691 -53.15 5.68 -18.11
N LYS A 692 -54.12 4.89 -18.59
CA LYS A 692 -54.17 4.39 -19.97
C LYS A 692 -54.59 5.45 -20.99
N GLN A 693 -55.53 6.31 -20.61
CA GLN A 693 -56.14 7.27 -21.53
C GLN A 693 -55.49 8.65 -21.42
N ARG A 694 -54.89 9.01 -20.27
CA ARG A 694 -54.20 10.30 -20.00
C ARG A 694 -54.99 11.56 -20.43
N VAL A 695 -56.31 11.43 -20.53
CA VAL A 695 -57.24 12.50 -20.90
C VAL A 695 -58.40 12.44 -19.91
N PHE A 696 -58.81 13.60 -19.40
CA PHE A 696 -59.97 13.69 -18.53
C PHE A 696 -61.25 13.37 -19.31
N GLN A 697 -62.03 12.42 -18.78
CA GLN A 697 -63.34 12.07 -19.29
C GLN A 697 -64.41 12.60 -18.35
N PRO A 698 -65.45 13.28 -18.88
CA PRO A 698 -66.59 13.69 -18.07
C PRO A 698 -67.37 12.48 -17.59
N LEU A 699 -67.89 12.56 -16.37
CA LEU A 699 -68.81 11.62 -15.77
C LEU A 699 -70.13 12.35 -15.48
N THR A 700 -71.26 11.68 -15.72
CA THR A 700 -72.61 12.17 -15.49
C THR A 700 -72.96 12.33 -14.02
N GLY A 701 -72.17 11.74 -13.11
CA GLY A 701 -72.31 11.88 -11.66
C GLY A 701 -71.47 10.85 -10.91
N VAL A 702 -71.56 10.86 -9.58
CA VAL A 702 -70.73 9.94 -8.76
C VAL A 702 -71.15 8.47 -8.93
N SER A 703 -72.42 8.20 -9.25
CA SER A 703 -72.89 6.85 -9.55
C SER A 703 -72.14 6.22 -10.73
N GLU A 704 -71.82 7.02 -11.76
CA GLU A 704 -71.05 6.55 -12.92
C GLU A 704 -69.57 6.33 -12.57
N LEU A 705 -69.00 7.15 -11.67
CA LEU A 705 -67.65 6.94 -11.15
C LEU A 705 -67.55 5.59 -10.44
N ILE A 706 -68.51 5.29 -9.56
CA ILE A 706 -68.58 4.03 -8.82
C ILE A 706 -68.75 2.85 -9.79
N SER A 707 -69.74 2.92 -10.69
CA SER A 707 -70.02 1.83 -11.64
C SER A 707 -68.88 1.61 -12.64
N SER A 708 -68.09 2.63 -12.95
CA SER A 708 -66.94 2.51 -13.87
C SER A 708 -65.67 2.03 -13.17
N PHE A 709 -65.45 2.41 -11.90
CA PHE A 709 -64.25 2.06 -11.15
C PHE A 709 -64.32 0.67 -10.49
N PHE A 710 -65.42 0.33 -9.82
CA PHE A 710 -65.50 -0.91 -9.02
C PHE A 710 -65.35 -2.21 -9.84
N PRO A 711 -65.83 -2.30 -11.09
CA PRO A 711 -65.50 -3.45 -11.94
C PRO A 711 -64.01 -3.56 -12.28
N LEU A 712 -63.30 -2.44 -12.38
CA LEU A 712 -61.86 -2.39 -12.64
C LEU A 712 -61.01 -2.73 -11.40
N LYS A 713 -61.59 -2.57 -10.20
CA LYS A 713 -60.96 -2.91 -8.90
C LYS A 713 -60.51 -4.37 -8.87
N ASN A 714 -61.26 -5.30 -9.49
CA ASN A 714 -60.93 -6.73 -9.69
C ASN A 714 -60.23 -7.39 -8.47
N ASN A 715 -60.87 -7.33 -7.30
CA ASN A 715 -60.37 -7.83 -6.00
C ASN A 715 -59.03 -7.25 -5.50
N LYS A 716 -58.52 -6.17 -6.11
CA LYS A 716 -57.38 -5.42 -5.58
C LYS A 716 -57.86 -4.40 -4.57
N SER A 717 -57.07 -4.19 -3.53
CA SER A 717 -57.33 -3.13 -2.55
C SER A 717 -56.78 -1.80 -3.08
N TYR A 718 -57.45 -0.70 -2.75
CA TYR A 718 -57.06 0.66 -3.13
C TYR A 718 -57.13 1.60 -1.92
N ILE A 719 -56.41 2.71 -2.01
CA ILE A 719 -56.58 3.88 -1.13
C ILE A 719 -57.19 5.03 -1.95
N VAL A 720 -57.96 5.88 -1.28
CA VAL A 720 -58.39 7.20 -1.78
C VAL A 720 -57.63 8.25 -1.00
N GLN A 721 -56.97 9.16 -1.70
CA GLN A 721 -56.08 10.15 -1.11
C GLN A 721 -56.37 11.55 -1.68
N GLU A 722 -56.30 12.59 -0.86
CA GLU A 722 -56.42 13.98 -1.33
C GLU A 722 -55.41 14.29 -2.44
N ALA A 723 -55.83 15.07 -3.43
CA ALA A 723 -54.90 15.61 -4.42
C ALA A 723 -54.20 16.85 -3.87
N ILE A 724 -52.95 16.67 -3.41
CA ILE A 724 -52.14 17.78 -2.90
C ILE A 724 -51.95 18.83 -4.01
N LYS A 725 -52.29 20.08 -3.72
CA LYS A 725 -52.01 21.24 -4.60
C LYS A 725 -50.53 21.60 -4.53
N ARG A 726 -49.71 20.80 -5.21
CA ARG A 726 -48.25 20.91 -5.22
C ARG A 726 -47.79 22.23 -5.82
N ARG A 727 -46.73 22.79 -5.26
CA ARG A 727 -46.04 23.95 -5.80
C ARG A 727 -45.39 23.59 -7.14
N GLN A 728 -45.44 24.55 -8.07
CA GLN A 728 -44.93 24.37 -9.43
C GLN A 728 -43.73 25.30 -9.70
N MET A 729 -42.83 24.83 -10.57
CA MET A 729 -41.75 25.64 -11.15
C MET A 729 -41.83 25.55 -12.67
N ASN A 730 -42.08 26.68 -13.34
CA ASN A 730 -42.25 26.75 -14.80
C ASN A 730 -43.29 25.71 -15.30
N GLY A 731 -44.45 25.62 -14.66
CA GLY A 731 -45.53 24.68 -15.01
C GLY A 731 -45.28 23.21 -14.61
N ASN A 732 -44.12 22.87 -14.05
CA ASN A 732 -43.82 21.52 -13.58
C ASN A 732 -44.09 21.38 -12.09
N PHE A 733 -44.73 20.31 -11.65
CA PHE A 733 -44.83 19.96 -10.23
C PHE A 733 -43.46 19.60 -9.66
N VAL A 734 -43.19 20.05 -8.43
CA VAL A 734 -41.92 19.83 -7.75
C VAL A 734 -42.06 18.75 -6.68
N GLU A 735 -41.31 17.67 -6.84
CA GLU A 735 -41.10 16.66 -5.80
C GLU A 735 -39.64 16.65 -5.36
N LEU A 736 -39.38 16.43 -4.08
CA LEU A 736 -38.06 16.38 -3.48
C LEU A 736 -37.85 14.99 -2.90
N ARG A 737 -36.89 14.26 -3.44
CA ARG A 737 -36.42 12.99 -2.88
C ARG A 737 -35.28 13.26 -1.92
N SER A 738 -35.50 13.02 -0.63
CA SER A 738 -34.49 13.15 0.43
C SER A 738 -33.86 11.79 0.73
N TYR A 739 -32.56 11.65 0.49
CA TYR A 739 -31.82 10.42 0.75
C TYR A 739 -31.31 10.40 2.19
N MET A 740 -31.78 9.43 2.97
CA MET A 740 -31.37 9.16 4.34
C MET A 740 -30.53 7.88 4.35
N GLN A 741 -29.36 7.96 4.98
CA GLN A 741 -28.49 6.79 5.15
C GLN A 741 -27.89 6.82 6.55
N LYS A 742 -27.62 5.65 7.10
CA LYS A 742 -26.78 5.58 8.28
C LYS A 742 -25.33 5.83 7.91
N ASN A 743 -24.66 6.63 8.72
CA ASN A 743 -23.20 6.67 8.70
C ASN A 743 -22.64 5.42 9.41
N GLY A 744 -21.32 5.28 9.41
CA GLY A 744 -20.69 4.13 10.03
C GLY A 744 -20.78 4.08 11.58
N LYS A 745 -21.31 5.14 12.22
CA LYS A 745 -21.66 5.14 13.66
C LYS A 745 -23.13 4.75 13.91
N ASN A 746 -23.78 4.19 12.89
CA ASN A 746 -25.19 3.81 12.91
C ASN A 746 -26.15 4.99 13.19
N LYS A 747 -25.78 6.23 12.81
CA LYS A 747 -26.62 7.42 12.96
C LYS A 747 -27.23 7.85 11.62
N TRP A 748 -28.52 8.18 11.61
CA TRP A 748 -29.21 8.71 10.45
C TRP A 748 -28.69 10.09 10.05
N VAL A 749 -28.29 10.21 8.79
CA VAL A 749 -27.84 11.46 8.18
C VAL A 749 -28.47 11.65 6.81
N ARG A 750 -28.80 12.89 6.46
CA ARG A 750 -29.25 13.24 5.11
C ARG A 750 -28.03 13.27 4.19
N THR A 751 -27.96 12.36 3.22
CA THR A 751 -26.88 12.34 2.23
C THR A 751 -27.08 13.38 1.15
N GLY A 752 -28.32 13.67 0.77
CA GLY A 752 -28.61 14.72 -0.18
C GLY A 752 -30.05 14.71 -0.61
N MET A 753 -30.41 15.69 -1.44
CA MET A 753 -31.76 15.80 -2.00
C MET A 753 -31.70 16.03 -3.50
N VAL A 754 -32.60 15.39 -4.23
CA VAL A 754 -32.81 15.59 -5.67
C VAL A 754 -34.22 16.09 -5.90
N ALA A 755 -34.38 17.09 -6.76
CA ALA A 755 -35.69 17.57 -7.18
C ALA A 755 -36.11 16.86 -8.48
N ARG A 756 -37.30 16.28 -8.48
CA ARG A 756 -37.94 15.64 -9.63
C ARG A 756 -39.03 16.59 -10.13
N LEU A 757 -38.98 16.93 -11.41
CA LEU A 757 -39.95 17.83 -12.06
C LEU A 757 -40.81 17.04 -13.04
N THR A 758 -42.13 17.20 -12.94
CA THR A 758 -43.08 16.49 -13.83
C THR A 758 -44.18 17.39 -14.37
N ASN A 759 -44.53 17.19 -15.64
CA ASN A 759 -45.51 18.01 -16.37
C ASN A 759 -46.99 17.59 -16.18
N GLU A 760 -47.29 16.34 -15.77
CA GLU A 760 -48.67 15.79 -15.81
C GLU A 760 -49.27 15.42 -14.43
N GLY A 761 -48.58 15.66 -13.32
CA GLY A 761 -49.04 15.25 -11.98
C GLY A 761 -49.08 13.73 -11.74
N VAL A 762 -48.71 12.95 -12.77
CA VAL A 762 -48.52 11.50 -12.76
C VAL A 762 -47.08 11.23 -13.20
N MET A 763 -46.33 10.45 -12.42
CA MET A 763 -44.92 10.16 -12.70
C MET A 763 -44.82 9.10 -13.81
N SER A 764 -44.16 9.43 -14.94
CA SER A 764 -43.75 8.46 -15.97
C SER A 764 -42.31 8.74 -16.43
N GLU A 765 -41.55 7.69 -16.79
CA GLU A 765 -40.11 7.80 -17.09
C GLU A 765 -39.76 8.80 -18.21
N ASP A 766 -40.67 9.02 -19.16
CA ASP A 766 -40.44 9.89 -20.33
C ASP A 766 -40.72 11.38 -20.06
N THR A 767 -41.22 11.73 -18.88
CA THR A 767 -41.69 13.09 -18.53
C THR A 767 -40.97 13.72 -17.33
N GLU A 768 -40.01 13.00 -16.74
CA GLU A 768 -39.32 13.39 -15.51
C GLU A 768 -38.01 14.11 -15.79
N ILE A 769 -37.85 15.33 -15.27
CA ILE A 769 -36.59 16.08 -15.33
C ILE A 769 -35.99 16.16 -13.92
N ASN A 770 -34.89 15.43 -13.72
CA ASN A 770 -34.13 15.47 -12.48
C ASN A 770 -33.21 16.70 -12.41
N LYS A 771 -33.32 17.48 -11.33
CA LYS A 771 -32.48 18.65 -11.06
C LYS A 771 -31.88 18.61 -9.66
N ARG A 772 -30.79 19.35 -9.47
CA ARG A 772 -30.24 19.59 -8.13
C ARG A 772 -31.29 20.31 -7.29
N SER A 773 -31.60 19.78 -6.11
CA SER A 773 -32.57 20.36 -5.18
C SER A 773 -32.25 21.82 -4.85
N SER A 774 -30.97 22.18 -4.73
CA SER A 774 -30.54 23.57 -4.50
C SER A 774 -31.02 24.54 -5.59
N VAL A 775 -31.00 24.13 -6.86
CA VAL A 775 -31.45 24.98 -7.98
C VAL A 775 -32.95 25.25 -7.89
N VAL A 776 -33.72 24.22 -7.56
CA VAL A 776 -35.18 24.31 -7.49
C VAL A 776 -35.60 25.07 -6.23
N LEU A 777 -35.07 24.71 -5.07
CA LEU A 777 -35.40 25.34 -3.79
C LEU A 777 -35.00 26.81 -3.75
N ASN A 778 -33.83 27.20 -4.28
CA ASN A 778 -33.44 28.61 -4.32
C ASN A 778 -34.37 29.46 -5.20
N LYS A 779 -35.01 28.84 -6.22
CA LYS A 779 -35.98 29.52 -7.07
C LYS A 779 -37.36 29.61 -6.43
N LEU A 780 -37.76 28.60 -5.67
CA LEU A 780 -39.02 28.59 -4.92
C LEU A 780 -38.96 29.50 -3.68
N PHE A 781 -37.81 29.57 -3.01
CA PHE A 781 -37.56 30.36 -1.82
C PHE A 781 -36.32 31.24 -2.03
N PRO A 782 -36.47 32.44 -2.63
CA PRO A 782 -35.36 33.35 -2.87
C PRO A 782 -34.78 33.92 -1.58
N GLU A 783 -35.59 34.03 -0.52
CA GLU A 783 -35.14 34.52 0.78
C GLU A 783 -34.29 33.46 1.51
N THR A 784 -33.09 33.85 1.92
CA THR A 784 -32.11 32.93 2.50
C THR A 784 -32.54 32.30 3.83
N ALA A 785 -33.29 33.04 4.66
CA ALA A 785 -33.77 32.55 5.95
C ALA A 785 -34.86 31.48 5.76
N GLU A 786 -35.87 31.76 4.93
CA GLU A 786 -36.94 30.82 4.59
C GLU A 786 -36.39 29.55 3.92
N LEU A 787 -35.48 29.71 2.96
CA LEU A 787 -34.81 28.60 2.28
C LEU A 787 -34.08 27.68 3.27
N ARG A 788 -33.37 28.26 4.25
CA ARG A 788 -32.65 27.48 5.28
C ARG A 788 -33.64 26.77 6.21
N ALA A 789 -34.71 27.45 6.63
CA ALA A 789 -35.74 26.86 7.47
C ALA A 789 -36.41 25.67 6.78
N MET A 790 -36.85 25.84 5.52
CA MET A 790 -37.47 24.79 4.71
C MET A 790 -36.53 23.60 4.50
N LYS A 791 -35.25 23.83 4.18
CA LYS A 791 -34.25 22.75 4.05
C LYS A 791 -34.00 22.01 5.36
N ARG A 792 -34.02 22.70 6.49
CA ARG A 792 -33.84 22.08 7.81
C ARG A 792 -35.05 21.23 8.15
N GLU A 793 -36.26 21.77 8.00
CA GLU A 793 -37.51 21.08 8.28
C GLU A 793 -37.67 19.80 7.43
N ILE A 794 -37.42 19.87 6.12
CA ILE A 794 -37.42 18.67 5.25
C ILE A 794 -36.39 17.63 5.72
N GLY A 795 -35.22 18.07 6.18
CA GLY A 795 -34.18 17.19 6.68
C GLY A 795 -34.55 16.49 8.00
N GLU A 796 -35.10 17.26 8.94
CA GLU A 796 -35.56 16.77 10.24
C GLU A 796 -36.74 15.81 10.07
N LEU A 797 -37.73 16.17 9.23
CA LEU A 797 -38.85 15.30 8.90
C LEU A 797 -38.38 13.97 8.31
N ALA A 798 -37.52 14.01 7.29
CA ALA A 798 -37.02 12.79 6.65
C ALA A 798 -36.20 11.91 7.62
N LYS A 799 -35.48 12.53 8.55
CA LYS A 799 -34.76 11.82 9.61
C LYS A 799 -35.71 11.16 10.60
N ASN A 800 -36.69 11.88 11.12
CA ASN A 800 -37.65 11.37 12.09
C ASN A 800 -38.50 10.24 11.48
N VAL A 801 -38.83 10.32 10.18
CA VAL A 801 -39.49 9.24 9.43
C VAL A 801 -38.62 7.97 9.41
N ALA A 802 -37.32 8.11 9.12
CA ALA A 802 -36.41 6.97 9.10
C ALA A 802 -36.25 6.34 10.50
N GLU A 803 -36.19 7.16 11.55
CA GLU A 803 -36.12 6.71 12.95
C GLU A 803 -37.41 5.98 13.37
N LEU A 804 -38.60 6.50 13.03
CA LEU A 804 -39.87 5.83 13.32
C LEU A 804 -39.97 4.45 12.66
N ILE A 805 -39.59 4.35 11.39
CA ILE A 805 -39.63 3.05 10.69
C ILE A 805 -38.64 2.08 11.34
N GLU A 806 -37.47 2.57 11.75
CA GLU A 806 -36.46 1.73 12.43
C GLU A 806 -36.95 1.23 13.79
N GLU A 807 -37.67 2.07 14.55
CA GLU A 807 -38.32 1.67 15.80
C GLU A 807 -39.27 0.47 15.59
N GLU A 808 -40.01 0.46 14.48
CA GLU A 808 -41.00 -0.57 14.16
C GLU A 808 -40.36 -1.88 13.64
N ILE A 809 -39.42 -1.79 12.70
CA ILE A 809 -38.93 -2.99 11.96
C ILE A 809 -37.53 -3.45 12.37
N GLY A 810 -36.85 -2.67 13.22
CA GLY A 810 -35.43 -2.85 13.55
C GLY A 810 -34.47 -2.17 12.57
N PRO A 811 -33.15 -2.40 12.72
CA PRO A 811 -32.13 -1.60 12.07
C PRO A 811 -32.03 -1.85 10.56
N PHE A 812 -31.99 -0.77 9.79
CA PHE A 812 -31.69 -0.76 8.35
C PHE A 812 -30.76 0.41 7.96
N GLY A 813 -30.27 0.43 6.72
CA GLY A 813 -29.13 1.25 6.32
C GLY A 813 -29.44 2.44 5.42
N GLU A 814 -30.47 2.35 4.59
CA GLU A 814 -30.85 3.44 3.68
C GLU A 814 -32.35 3.53 3.41
N LEU A 815 -32.79 4.75 3.11
CA LEU A 815 -34.17 5.08 2.76
C LEU A 815 -34.18 6.36 1.92
N ALA A 816 -35.17 6.53 1.06
CA ALA A 816 -35.49 7.85 0.53
C ALA A 816 -36.93 8.24 0.85
N VAL A 817 -37.13 9.48 1.26
CA VAL A 817 -38.45 10.06 1.53
C VAL A 817 -38.79 11.03 0.40
N ASP A 818 -39.86 10.74 -0.31
CA ASP A 818 -40.38 11.60 -1.39
C ASP A 818 -41.38 12.58 -0.80
N ILE A 819 -41.10 13.86 -0.99
CA ILE A 819 -41.79 14.97 -0.33
C ILE A 819 -42.21 15.99 -1.39
N CYS A 820 -43.37 16.63 -1.21
CA CYS A 820 -43.71 17.83 -1.94
C CYS A 820 -43.97 19.01 -1.00
N ILE A 821 -43.91 20.20 -1.57
CA ILE A 821 -44.29 21.45 -0.91
C ILE A 821 -45.58 21.89 -1.58
N ASP A 822 -46.63 22.16 -0.80
CA ASP A 822 -47.90 22.64 -1.34
C ASP A 822 -47.87 24.16 -1.62
N GLN A 823 -48.97 24.70 -2.15
CA GLN A 823 -49.11 26.14 -2.43
C GLN A 823 -49.10 27.03 -1.18
N SER A 824 -49.39 26.46 -0.01
CA SER A 824 -49.37 27.12 1.30
C SER A 824 -48.01 26.97 2.00
N ASN A 825 -46.98 26.47 1.30
CA ASN A 825 -45.66 26.15 1.82
C ASN A 825 -45.63 25.06 2.91
N SER A 826 -46.69 24.26 3.04
CA SER A 826 -46.68 23.11 3.94
C SER A 826 -46.02 21.90 3.26
N ILE A 827 -45.30 21.12 4.06
CA ILE A 827 -44.57 19.94 3.60
C ILE A 827 -45.52 18.73 3.65
N LYS A 828 -45.54 17.93 2.57
CA LYS A 828 -46.30 16.67 2.51
C LYS A 828 -45.43 15.50 2.07
N ILE A 829 -45.48 14.39 2.79
CA ILE A 829 -44.82 13.12 2.44
C ILE A 829 -45.70 12.40 1.41
N LEU A 830 -45.09 12.01 0.30
CA LEU A 830 -45.77 11.29 -0.79
C LEU A 830 -45.53 9.79 -0.73
N GLU A 831 -44.27 9.38 -0.52
CA GLU A 831 -43.87 7.98 -0.56
C GLU A 831 -42.56 7.76 0.20
N ILE A 832 -42.36 6.54 0.70
CA ILE A 832 -41.11 6.07 1.28
C ILE A 832 -40.52 4.98 0.39
N ASN A 833 -39.26 5.12 0.00
CA ASN A 833 -38.57 4.23 -0.93
C ASN A 833 -37.41 3.50 -0.25
N ALA A 834 -37.54 2.19 -0.06
CA ALA A 834 -36.55 1.32 0.58
C ALA A 834 -35.40 0.87 -0.33
N LYS A 835 -35.51 1.00 -1.66
CA LYS A 835 -34.45 0.70 -2.63
C LYS A 835 -34.23 1.88 -3.56
N PRO A 836 -33.72 3.02 -3.04
CA PRO A 836 -33.68 4.25 -3.81
C PRO A 836 -32.77 4.13 -5.04
N ASP A 837 -33.17 4.81 -6.12
CA ASP A 837 -32.38 4.94 -7.34
C ASP A 837 -31.15 5.83 -7.13
N ASN A 838 -30.12 5.67 -7.96
CA ASN A 838 -28.95 6.56 -7.93
C ASN A 838 -29.19 7.82 -8.76
N LEU A 839 -30.08 8.72 -8.30
CA LEU A 839 -30.40 9.95 -9.05
C LEU A 839 -29.25 11.00 -9.03
N PHE A 840 -28.29 10.88 -8.12
CA PHE A 840 -27.15 11.81 -8.05
C PHE A 840 -26.29 11.81 -9.31
N SER A 841 -26.21 10.67 -10.03
CA SER A 841 -25.50 10.60 -11.31
C SER A 841 -26.19 11.42 -12.39
N GLN A 842 -27.52 11.39 -12.45
CA GLN A 842 -28.34 12.09 -13.45
C GLN A 842 -28.22 13.61 -13.31
N VAL A 843 -28.09 14.12 -12.07
CA VAL A 843 -27.91 15.56 -11.78
C VAL A 843 -26.43 15.99 -11.67
N ARG A 844 -25.51 15.12 -12.10
CA ARG A 844 -24.05 15.33 -12.06
C ARG A 844 -23.54 15.74 -10.68
N ALA A 845 -24.11 15.20 -9.61
CA ALA A 845 -23.72 15.44 -8.23
C ALA A 845 -22.74 14.35 -7.74
N TYR A 846 -21.59 14.23 -8.42
CA TYR A 846 -20.65 13.12 -8.19
C TYR A 846 -20.09 13.04 -6.76
N LYS A 847 -19.93 14.18 -6.07
CA LYS A 847 -19.53 14.19 -4.65
C LYS A 847 -20.56 13.48 -3.77
N LEU A 848 -21.85 13.79 -3.95
CA LEU A 848 -22.95 13.15 -3.22
C LEU A 848 -23.10 11.68 -3.61
N ARG A 849 -22.90 11.34 -4.88
CA ARG A 849 -22.87 9.94 -5.35
C ARG A 849 -21.80 9.13 -4.61
N ASN A 850 -20.58 9.65 -4.53
CA ASN A 850 -19.48 8.98 -3.83
C ASN A 850 -19.76 8.87 -2.32
N LEU A 851 -20.28 9.94 -1.72
CA LEU A 851 -20.67 9.96 -0.30
C LEU A 851 -21.75 8.92 0.01
N ALA A 852 -22.75 8.78 -0.88
CA ALA A 852 -23.83 7.81 -0.72
C ALA A 852 -23.32 6.37 -0.75
N ALA A 853 -22.43 6.05 -1.68
CA ALA A 853 -21.79 4.74 -1.75
C ALA A 853 -20.87 4.49 -0.53
N LEU A 854 -20.13 5.50 -0.09
CA LEU A 854 -19.25 5.40 1.08
C LEU A 854 -20.05 5.13 2.36
N ARG A 855 -21.16 5.84 2.59
CA ARG A 855 -22.02 5.64 3.77
C ARG A 855 -22.62 4.24 3.79
N LEU A 856 -23.13 3.78 2.64
CA LEU A 856 -23.64 2.41 2.47
C LEU A 856 -22.58 1.36 2.85
N LEU A 857 -21.36 1.49 2.31
CA LEU A 857 -20.25 0.57 2.60
C LEU A 857 -19.80 0.64 4.07
N ASN A 858 -19.77 1.84 4.65
CA ASN A 858 -19.40 2.02 6.05
C ASN A 858 -20.43 1.39 7.01
N TYR A 859 -21.72 1.51 6.69
CA TYR A 859 -22.76 0.84 7.46
C TYR A 859 -22.70 -0.68 7.27
N ALA A 860 -22.45 -1.17 6.05
CA ALA A 860 -22.20 -2.59 5.82
C ALA A 860 -21.01 -3.12 6.64
N ALA A 861 -19.94 -2.32 6.79
CA ALA A 861 -18.79 -2.65 7.63
C ALA A 861 -19.15 -2.66 9.14
N SER A 862 -19.96 -1.71 9.62
CA SER A 862 -20.35 -1.65 11.03
C SER A 862 -21.22 -2.84 11.45
N LEU A 863 -22.08 -3.36 10.54
CA LEU A 863 -22.85 -4.58 10.76
C LEU A 863 -21.99 -5.85 10.93
N THR A 864 -20.71 -5.78 10.58
CA THR A 864 -19.81 -6.93 10.55
C THR A 864 -18.66 -6.81 11.56
N GLY A 865 -18.68 -5.80 12.43
CA GLY A 865 -17.70 -5.61 13.51
C GLY A 865 -16.35 -5.03 13.07
N TYR A 866 -16.29 -4.35 11.92
CA TYR A 866 -15.09 -3.63 11.47
C TYR A 866 -15.08 -2.19 12.00
N GLU A 867 -13.94 -1.78 12.56
CA GLU A 867 -13.66 -0.38 12.87
C GLU A 867 -13.50 0.45 11.59
N LEU A 868 -14.04 1.66 11.58
CA LEU A 868 -13.93 2.58 10.45
C LEU A 868 -12.62 3.37 10.54
N ASP A 869 -11.93 3.56 9.41
CA ASP A 869 -10.74 4.43 9.39
C ASP A 869 -11.13 5.88 9.73
N ASP A 870 -10.57 6.44 10.80
CA ASP A 870 -10.83 7.80 11.30
C ASP A 870 -10.45 8.92 10.31
N SER A 871 -9.72 8.62 9.24
CA SER A 871 -9.13 9.63 8.33
C SER A 871 -10.14 10.42 7.47
N ASN A 872 -11.41 10.04 7.45
CA ASN A 872 -12.45 10.71 6.65
C ASN A 872 -13.44 11.55 7.46
N GLN A 873 -13.26 11.69 8.78
CA GLN A 873 -14.25 12.32 9.66
C GLN A 873 -14.33 13.86 9.56
N LYS A 874 -13.36 14.53 8.94
CA LYS A 874 -13.36 16.01 8.80
C LYS A 874 -14.40 16.56 7.81
N GLY A 875 -15.16 15.71 7.12
CA GLY A 875 -16.18 16.12 6.15
C GLY A 875 -17.63 15.94 6.59
N ASP A 876 -17.87 15.45 7.81
CA ASP A 876 -19.22 15.12 8.30
C ASP A 876 -19.88 16.26 9.10
N GLU A 877 -19.22 17.41 9.28
CA GLU A 877 -19.71 18.57 10.06
C GLU A 877 -20.24 19.76 9.22
N GLU A 878 -20.34 19.66 7.89
CA GLU A 878 -20.91 20.73 7.02
C GLU A 878 -22.22 20.37 6.30
#